data_AF-A0A1Q6GYE6-F1
#
_entry.id   AF-A0A1Q6GYE6-F1
#
_cell.length_a   1.000
_cell.length_b   1.000
_cell.length_c   1.000
_cell.angle_alpha   90.00
_cell.angle_beta   90.00
_cell.angle_gamma   90.00
#
_symmetry.space_group_name_H-M   'P 1'
#
loop_
_entity.id
_entity.type
_entity.pdbx_description
1 polymer ?
#
loop_
_entity_poly.entity_id
_entity_poly.type
_entity_poly.pdbx_seq_one_letter_code
_entity_poly.pdbx_strand_id
1 'polypeptide(L)'
;MYELFFNFLIEELLVRYFKKINVEPGDKFYIVIEDVVFRQNFYKSLHNSAFTYKQKICFPGYEKYGIGASEYDTVAFKCTNNGTQIIVSGCDDAGDGFQTMIRNNIGVADNPISEMAALFILPGNNAIETLLSAGRNLQEKPYPLCLDSITQAIYNKIEGKINIIEKEYLRNHVKRLCLEDDYTSLFDFAPVFSILQKSSLKGNFAMLDTFEDSEIYDNMFAATDINIKERVKDNASAFATISEMMSEAYEQDQYKRLCTYLDAKLASKISCGKVNWKMLDYKEIRKSHEFVVGNPTITRPRFKVDGSAELLVNITGPKNEKTSKSFVIVCDPILSSRSLKACFNKELKDYLHGKVAKVSGCNLLFNLTKKVQKDKIGDEKNYHEVSVIQLQTKNVFQSISHYFTIDANGNIVVNVPDSEDGFTIGLGTNFITYDGISPVELDDNTAIRVNIDHNATDEPIIPFKFGDKILNIRFKYKGDKTPTLTPGSVIDSIWGEEEGGYTHDGEDGDITGTVNGPQGPVYIHDRFRKLVSLEKRMVDQESPYLYIEKNEFSGEDNTKTQNFSIAYDIDLALSRIFRYFKNMNTVPSFIRPDEELCKLYKHYIDAVHKNMQNISTVESFNNTDSFNIAKLGVVEKEDGTIMLSPFHPLMVSYALQMVESVDSVEYNKKVIDELSPLYLMPYIYYGNSVLKAISSTETEDILTWVKYDKADNAQHIYGSKSTSKLITDKIKNFIDNFKYYFPDVDCPIRISAIGLSQSVDLVRGIVGFIDASRKKGNVQRIEVHEYVEDMLSDTFFEKLNRQSTRDNISQLFEKYNFNVADKELNEIIRLLFSRVSYYKHTFRDTRKMDEYSHVTFYKINSGTNYTPLPANQLRTEASLDGLVSIPSTNLNGSNYLMGFGTRGMKQNDSPIYQMAKDMNSLYANLQNEGLASYSPGQCTAKRYSFKDADFLQSVYDNSTWVTFVYPEVDIDFFL
;
A
#
# COMPACT_ATOMS: atom_id res chain seq x y z
N MET A 1 4.73 39.06 -17.20
CA MET A 1 4.43 38.18 -16.06
C MET A 1 5.63 38.09 -15.13
N TYR A 2 6.78 37.61 -15.60
CA TYR A 2 7.97 37.36 -14.76
C TYR A 2 8.76 38.60 -14.29
N GLU A 3 8.73 39.74 -14.99
CA GLU A 3 9.48 40.96 -14.58
C GLU A 3 9.18 41.39 -13.14
N LEU A 4 7.91 41.34 -12.76
CA LEU A 4 7.43 41.73 -11.44
C LEU A 4 7.81 40.72 -10.35
N PHE A 5 7.87 39.45 -10.73
CA PHE A 5 8.35 38.37 -9.87
C PHE A 5 9.85 38.55 -9.60
N PHE A 6 10.65 38.84 -10.62
CA PHE A 6 12.08 39.11 -10.46
C PHE A 6 12.35 40.32 -9.59
N ASN A 7 11.63 41.44 -9.80
CA ASN A 7 11.75 42.62 -8.93
C ASN A 7 11.44 42.27 -7.46
N PHE A 8 10.44 41.43 -7.22
CA PHE A 8 10.16 41.00 -5.85
C PHE A 8 11.33 40.20 -5.24
N LEU A 9 11.86 39.19 -5.95
CA LEU A 9 12.98 38.40 -5.48
C LEU A 9 14.21 39.26 -5.17
N ILE A 10 14.47 40.24 -6.04
CA ILE A 10 15.61 41.14 -5.91
C ILE A 10 15.40 42.11 -4.74
N GLU A 11 14.28 42.82 -4.70
CA GLU A 11 14.13 43.97 -3.80
C GLU A 11 13.71 43.57 -2.38
N GLU A 12 12.78 42.60 -2.27
CA GLU A 12 12.18 42.22 -0.98
C GLU A 12 12.92 41.09 -0.27
N LEU A 13 13.58 40.21 -1.03
CA LEU A 13 14.33 39.08 -0.47
C LEU A 13 15.82 39.35 -0.52
N LEU A 14 16.40 39.42 -1.72
CA LEU A 14 17.85 39.45 -1.92
C LEU A 14 18.51 40.71 -1.33
N VAL A 15 18.11 41.90 -1.80
CA VAL A 15 18.66 43.18 -1.33
C VAL A 15 18.34 43.36 0.16
N ARG A 16 17.10 43.10 0.57
CA ARG A 16 16.68 43.25 1.97
C ARG A 16 17.48 42.36 2.93
N TYR A 17 17.85 41.16 2.50
CA TYR A 17 18.73 40.26 3.26
C TYR A 17 20.13 40.87 3.40
N PHE A 18 20.74 41.30 2.31
CA PHE A 18 22.06 41.94 2.34
C PHE A 18 22.09 43.28 3.06
N LYS A 19 20.95 43.94 3.25
CA LYS A 19 20.84 45.12 4.12
C LYS A 19 20.88 44.80 5.61
N LYS A 20 20.65 43.55 6.02
CA LYS A 20 20.53 43.12 7.43
C LYS A 20 21.72 42.32 7.95
N ILE A 21 22.50 41.71 7.07
CA ILE A 21 23.67 40.91 7.43
C ILE A 21 24.96 41.70 7.29
N ASN A 22 26.04 41.23 7.90
CA ASN A 22 27.40 41.73 7.63
C ASN A 22 28.02 40.88 6.52
N VAL A 23 28.62 41.54 5.53
CA VAL A 23 29.28 40.90 4.38
C VAL A 23 30.73 41.34 4.34
N GLU A 24 31.66 40.40 4.48
CA GLU A 24 33.08 40.72 4.48
C GLU A 24 33.63 40.77 3.04
N PRO A 25 34.65 41.60 2.76
CA PRO A 25 35.37 41.53 1.49
C PRO A 25 35.86 40.09 1.22
N GLY A 26 35.62 39.61 0.00
CA GLY A 26 35.94 38.24 -0.41
C GLY A 26 34.81 37.22 -0.26
N ASP A 27 33.69 37.57 0.41
CA ASP A 27 32.51 36.70 0.47
C ASP A 27 31.94 36.41 -0.94
N LYS A 28 31.52 35.17 -1.14
CA LYS A 28 31.00 34.66 -2.43
C LYS A 28 29.63 34.03 -2.21
N PHE A 29 28.67 34.45 -3.01
CA PHE A 29 27.30 33.95 -3.02
C PHE A 29 26.94 33.50 -4.43
N TYR A 30 26.02 32.56 -4.57
CA TYR A 30 25.52 32.18 -5.88
C TYR A 30 24.02 31.84 -5.88
N ILE A 31 23.43 31.92 -7.08
CA ILE A 31 22.08 31.49 -7.41
C ILE A 31 22.18 30.67 -8.70
N VAL A 32 21.48 29.55 -8.74
CA VAL A 32 21.38 28.65 -9.89
C VAL A 32 20.04 28.85 -10.57
N ILE A 33 20.07 29.15 -11.87
CA ILE A 33 18.89 29.29 -12.73
C ILE A 33 19.21 28.60 -14.06
N GLU A 34 18.60 27.45 -14.32
CA GLU A 34 18.92 26.62 -15.48
C GLU A 34 18.40 27.21 -16.80
N ASP A 35 17.19 27.77 -16.77
CA ASP A 35 16.55 28.36 -17.94
C ASP A 35 17.24 29.69 -18.34
N VAL A 36 17.72 29.74 -19.58
CA VAL A 36 18.47 30.88 -20.14
C VAL A 36 17.61 32.14 -20.16
N VAL A 37 16.32 32.02 -20.49
CA VAL A 37 15.40 33.16 -20.59
C VAL A 37 15.12 33.72 -19.19
N PHE A 38 14.95 32.87 -18.18
CA PHE A 38 14.78 33.33 -16.80
C PHE A 38 16.05 33.97 -16.24
N ARG A 39 17.24 33.44 -16.53
CA ARG A 39 18.52 34.07 -16.14
C ARG A 39 18.67 35.47 -16.70
N GLN A 40 18.53 35.62 -18.01
CA GLN A 40 18.68 36.90 -18.69
C GLN A 40 17.68 37.93 -18.15
N ASN A 41 16.44 37.52 -17.90
CA ASN A 41 15.43 38.41 -17.34
C ASN A 41 15.70 38.76 -15.87
N PHE A 42 16.20 37.83 -15.05
CA PHE A 42 16.61 38.11 -13.67
C PHE A 42 17.76 39.11 -13.64
N TYR A 43 18.79 38.93 -14.47
CA TYR A 43 19.92 39.83 -14.56
C TYR A 43 19.53 41.22 -15.10
N LYS A 44 18.66 41.28 -16.12
CA LYS A 44 18.05 42.52 -16.60
C LYS A 44 17.26 43.25 -15.51
N SER A 45 16.53 42.51 -14.67
CA SER A 45 15.77 43.10 -13.55
C SER A 45 16.71 43.67 -12.48
N LEU A 46 17.87 43.04 -12.24
CA LEU A 46 18.91 43.61 -11.40
C LEU A 46 19.46 44.93 -11.97
N HIS A 47 19.66 45.05 -13.29
CA HIS A 47 20.04 46.30 -13.94
C HIS A 47 19.01 47.42 -13.83
N ASN A 48 17.73 47.07 -13.77
CA ASN A 48 16.64 48.04 -13.70
C ASN A 48 16.22 48.39 -12.26
N SER A 49 16.70 47.64 -11.26
CA SER A 49 16.32 47.87 -9.86
C SER A 49 16.89 49.18 -9.34
N ALA A 50 16.08 49.92 -8.55
CA ALA A 50 16.51 51.16 -7.91
C ALA A 50 17.55 50.95 -6.78
N PHE A 51 17.79 49.71 -6.38
CA PHE A 51 18.73 49.36 -5.30
C PHE A 51 20.11 48.95 -5.80
N THR A 52 20.28 48.81 -7.10
CA THR A 52 21.58 48.52 -7.72
C THR A 52 22.09 49.77 -8.44
N TYR A 53 23.39 49.79 -8.70
CA TYR A 53 24.04 50.82 -9.53
C TYR A 53 25.01 50.14 -10.49
N LYS A 54 25.21 50.78 -11.65
CA LYS A 54 26.17 50.30 -12.64
C LYS A 54 27.58 50.40 -12.06
N GLN A 55 28.33 49.31 -12.15
CA GLN A 55 29.71 49.20 -11.72
C GLN A 55 30.55 48.79 -12.92
N LYS A 56 31.55 49.62 -13.24
CA LYS A 56 32.59 49.28 -14.21
C LYS A 56 33.79 48.71 -13.46
N ILE A 57 34.28 47.56 -13.90
CA ILE A 57 35.49 46.93 -13.37
C ILE A 57 36.52 46.88 -14.49
N CYS A 58 37.72 47.37 -14.21
CA CYS A 58 38.85 47.28 -15.13
C CYS A 58 39.92 46.41 -14.46
N PHE A 59 40.34 45.34 -15.14
CA PHE A 59 41.41 44.46 -14.69
C PHE A 59 42.71 44.79 -15.43
N PRO A 60 43.59 45.67 -14.89
CA PRO A 60 44.83 46.02 -15.55
C PRO A 60 45.80 44.83 -15.60
N GLY A 61 46.46 44.62 -16.75
CA GLY A 61 47.53 43.62 -16.91
C GLY A 61 47.14 42.28 -17.54
N TYR A 62 45.88 42.09 -17.95
CA TYR A 62 45.42 40.86 -18.64
C TYR A 62 45.56 40.88 -20.17
N GLU A 63 46.10 41.98 -20.73
CA GLU A 63 46.38 42.17 -22.17
C GLU A 63 47.21 41.04 -22.79
N LYS A 64 48.02 40.36 -21.97
CA LYS A 64 48.90 39.24 -22.34
C LYS A 64 48.17 37.92 -22.61
N TYR A 65 46.89 37.81 -22.25
CA TYR A 65 46.04 36.65 -22.51
C TYR A 65 45.06 36.87 -23.69
N GLY A 66 45.27 37.92 -24.50
CA GLY A 66 44.44 38.21 -25.68
C GLY A 66 43.09 38.87 -25.37
N ILE A 67 42.83 39.15 -24.10
CA ILE A 67 41.68 39.92 -23.63
C ILE A 67 42.22 41.34 -23.45
N GLY A 68 41.89 42.27 -24.35
CA GLY A 68 42.22 43.70 -24.14
C GLY A 68 41.68 44.18 -22.78
N ALA A 69 42.05 45.38 -22.32
CA ALA A 69 41.53 45.94 -21.06
C ALA A 69 40.01 45.71 -20.97
N SER A 70 39.59 44.66 -20.24
CA SER A 70 38.22 44.19 -20.26
C SER A 70 37.48 45.05 -19.26
N GLU A 71 36.94 46.17 -19.75
CA GLU A 71 35.90 46.87 -19.03
C GLU A 71 34.71 45.93 -18.91
N TYR A 72 34.44 45.47 -17.68
CA TYR A 72 33.25 44.69 -17.38
C TYR A 72 32.20 45.61 -16.77
N ASP A 73 31.16 45.83 -17.56
CA ASP A 73 29.96 46.54 -17.16
C ASP A 73 29.03 45.58 -16.42
N THR A 74 28.83 45.80 -15.13
CA THR A 74 27.92 45.02 -14.32
C THR A 74 27.10 45.91 -13.38
N VAL A 75 26.34 45.29 -12.48
CA VAL A 75 25.65 45.93 -11.38
C VAL A 75 26.25 45.52 -10.06
N ALA A 76 26.24 46.46 -9.13
CA ALA A 76 26.57 46.24 -7.74
C ALA A 76 25.50 46.83 -6.84
N PHE A 77 25.43 46.33 -5.61
CA PHE A 77 24.65 46.96 -4.53
C PHE A 77 25.49 46.97 -3.26
N LYS A 78 25.17 47.87 -2.32
CA LYS A 78 25.92 48.05 -1.07
C LYS A 78 25.22 47.34 0.09
N CYS A 79 25.99 46.62 0.89
CA CYS A 79 25.55 46.18 2.22
C CYS A 79 25.42 47.41 3.14
N THR A 80 24.27 47.60 3.79
CA THR A 80 24.03 48.79 4.61
C THR A 80 24.79 48.77 5.94
N ASN A 81 25.08 47.59 6.49
CA ASN A 81 25.66 47.47 7.83
C ASN A 81 27.15 47.86 7.89
N ASN A 82 27.93 47.50 6.86
CA ASN A 82 29.37 47.75 6.81
C ASN A 82 29.85 48.42 5.50
N GLY A 83 28.96 48.66 4.53
CA GLY A 83 29.27 49.40 3.31
C GLY A 83 29.95 48.57 2.21
N THR A 84 30.22 47.28 2.44
CA THR A 84 30.83 46.38 1.45
C THR A 84 30.02 46.34 0.16
N GLN A 85 30.71 46.46 -0.98
CA GLN A 85 30.06 46.41 -2.30
C GLN A 85 29.96 44.96 -2.76
N ILE A 86 28.76 44.55 -3.19
CA ILE A 86 28.50 43.22 -3.73
C ILE A 86 28.32 43.36 -5.24
N ILE A 87 29.26 42.85 -6.01
CA ILE A 87 29.19 42.83 -7.47
C ILE A 87 28.41 41.61 -7.95
N VAL A 88 27.54 41.77 -8.93
CA VAL A 88 26.83 40.65 -9.55
C VAL A 88 27.59 40.19 -10.78
N SER A 89 27.67 38.88 -11.01
CA SER A 89 28.26 38.32 -12.21
C SER A 89 27.28 37.37 -12.90
N GLY A 90 26.84 37.74 -14.10
CA GLY A 90 25.97 36.91 -14.95
C GLY A 90 26.81 36.01 -15.86
N CYS A 91 26.47 34.72 -15.95
CA CYS A 91 27.21 33.77 -16.80
C CYS A 91 27.03 34.03 -18.30
N ASP A 92 25.84 34.54 -18.70
CA ASP A 92 25.49 34.75 -20.11
C ASP A 92 26.23 35.94 -20.76
N ASP A 93 26.69 36.91 -19.97
CA ASP A 93 27.38 38.13 -20.47
C ASP A 93 28.91 38.06 -20.34
N ALA A 94 29.44 37.22 -19.45
CA ALA A 94 30.85 37.26 -19.07
C ALA A 94 31.68 36.03 -19.52
N GLY A 95 31.04 34.90 -19.83
CA GLY A 95 31.74 33.63 -20.10
C GLY A 95 32.44 33.04 -18.86
N ASP A 96 32.58 31.71 -18.85
CA ASP A 96 33.06 30.93 -17.69
C ASP A 96 34.45 31.34 -17.19
N GLY A 97 35.34 31.72 -18.11
CA GLY A 97 36.69 32.21 -17.77
C GLY A 97 36.69 33.49 -16.96
N PHE A 98 35.70 34.37 -17.15
CA PHE A 98 35.64 35.66 -16.48
C PHE A 98 35.03 35.58 -15.07
N GLN A 99 34.01 34.73 -14.87
CA GLN A 99 33.48 34.49 -13.52
C GLN A 99 34.55 33.87 -12.60
N THR A 100 35.36 32.97 -13.15
CA THR A 100 36.53 32.40 -12.47
C THR A 100 37.56 33.48 -12.11
N MET A 101 37.76 34.47 -13.00
CA MET A 101 38.63 35.61 -12.75
C MET A 101 38.12 36.47 -11.58
N ILE A 102 36.82 36.82 -11.57
CA ILE A 102 36.22 37.56 -10.43
C ILE A 102 36.41 36.79 -9.12
N ARG A 103 36.09 35.49 -9.11
CA ARG A 103 36.22 34.63 -7.92
C ARG A 103 37.62 34.63 -7.33
N ASN A 104 38.65 34.60 -8.18
CA ASN A 104 40.05 34.52 -7.74
C ASN A 104 40.60 35.83 -7.20
N ASN A 105 40.00 36.96 -7.57
CA ASN A 105 40.54 38.29 -7.31
C ASN A 105 39.76 39.05 -6.23
N ILE A 106 38.56 38.59 -5.88
CA ILE A 106 37.74 39.22 -4.85
C ILE A 106 38.29 38.93 -3.45
N GLY A 107 38.40 39.95 -2.60
CA GLY A 107 39.02 39.82 -1.27
C GLY A 107 40.55 39.71 -1.28
N VAL A 108 41.20 39.81 -2.45
CA VAL A 108 42.67 39.69 -2.58
C VAL A 108 43.30 41.08 -2.63
N ALA A 109 44.29 41.32 -1.77
CA ALA A 109 45.02 42.58 -1.69
C ALA A 109 45.64 42.98 -3.05
N ASP A 110 45.74 44.28 -3.29
CA ASP A 110 46.29 44.88 -4.52
C ASP A 110 45.49 44.62 -5.82
N ASN A 111 44.22 44.18 -5.70
CA ASN A 111 43.30 44.00 -6.81
C ASN A 111 42.19 45.09 -6.85
N PRO A 112 41.72 45.53 -8.04
CA PRO A 112 40.60 46.49 -8.17
C PRO A 112 39.30 46.14 -7.42
N ILE A 113 39.08 44.85 -7.12
CA ILE A 113 37.90 44.37 -6.38
C ILE A 113 38.24 43.77 -5.00
N SER A 114 39.38 44.16 -4.40
CA SER A 114 39.84 43.65 -3.10
C SER A 114 38.84 43.87 -1.97
N GLU A 115 38.18 45.03 -1.94
CA GLU A 115 37.24 45.44 -0.90
C GLU A 115 35.78 45.03 -1.19
N MET A 116 35.56 44.13 -2.14
CA MET A 116 34.23 43.75 -2.62
C MET A 116 33.88 42.29 -2.27
N ALA A 117 32.60 41.95 -2.40
CA ALA A 117 32.04 40.59 -2.37
C ALA A 117 31.29 40.30 -3.69
N ALA A 118 30.98 39.04 -4.00
CA ALA A 118 30.37 38.67 -5.29
C ALA A 118 29.11 37.82 -5.16
N LEU A 119 28.15 38.07 -6.05
CA LEU A 119 26.99 37.23 -6.31
C LEU A 119 27.06 36.67 -7.74
N PHE A 120 27.18 35.35 -7.88
CA PHE A 120 27.23 34.67 -9.17
C PHE A 120 25.86 34.12 -9.57
N ILE A 121 25.45 34.36 -10.82
CA ILE A 121 24.26 33.73 -11.42
C ILE A 121 24.74 32.65 -12.40
N LEU A 122 24.38 31.40 -12.12
CA LEU A 122 24.98 30.20 -12.73
C LEU A 122 23.96 29.38 -13.55
N PRO A 123 24.38 28.70 -14.64
CA PRO A 123 23.47 28.04 -15.59
C PRO A 123 23.08 26.58 -15.27
N GLY A 124 22.98 26.16 -14.00
CA GLY A 124 22.65 24.77 -13.64
C GLY A 124 23.85 23.82 -13.67
N ASN A 125 23.65 22.58 -14.13
CA ASN A 125 24.66 21.50 -14.15
C ASN A 125 25.92 21.76 -15.00
N ASN A 126 25.93 22.84 -15.79
CA ASN A 126 27.12 23.30 -16.52
C ASN A 126 27.91 24.39 -15.76
N ALA A 127 27.49 24.75 -14.55
CA ALA A 127 28.21 25.71 -13.73
C ALA A 127 29.57 25.14 -13.31
N ILE A 128 30.61 25.99 -13.35
CA ILE A 128 31.96 25.60 -12.97
C ILE A 128 31.94 25.08 -11.53
N GLU A 129 32.33 23.83 -11.32
CA GLU A 129 32.38 23.14 -10.01
C GLU A 129 33.14 23.94 -8.94
N THR A 130 34.14 24.71 -9.39
CA THR A 130 34.95 25.59 -8.55
C THR A 130 34.28 26.90 -8.13
N LEU A 131 33.10 27.24 -8.67
CA LEU A 131 32.24 28.34 -8.19
C LEU A 131 31.18 27.84 -7.21
N LEU A 132 30.65 26.62 -7.43
CA LEU A 132 29.70 25.96 -6.53
C LEU A 132 30.34 25.63 -5.18
N SER A 133 31.58 25.14 -5.17
CA SER A 133 32.32 24.80 -3.93
C SER A 133 32.85 26.01 -3.15
N ALA A 134 32.93 27.20 -3.76
CA ALA A 134 33.60 28.38 -3.19
C ALA A 134 32.64 29.44 -2.64
N GLY A 135 31.33 29.31 -2.86
CA GLY A 135 30.32 30.29 -2.46
C GLY A 135 29.17 29.70 -1.65
N ARG A 136 28.31 30.55 -1.12
CA ARG A 136 27.09 30.15 -0.40
C ARG A 136 25.88 30.17 -1.35
N ASN A 137 25.13 29.08 -1.40
CA ASN A 137 23.90 28.99 -2.20
C ASN A 137 22.79 29.83 -1.56
N LEU A 138 22.33 30.90 -2.23
CA LEU A 138 21.27 31.74 -1.68
C LEU A 138 19.88 31.08 -1.72
N GLN A 139 19.74 29.94 -2.39
CA GLN A 139 18.50 29.15 -2.50
C GLN A 139 18.37 28.06 -1.41
N GLU A 140 19.38 27.86 -0.57
CA GLU A 140 19.34 26.89 0.54
C GLU A 140 19.04 27.57 1.88
N LYS A 141 18.56 26.81 2.87
CA LYS A 141 18.40 27.35 4.24
C LYS A 141 19.79 27.66 4.81
N PRO A 142 20.02 28.82 5.46
CA PRO A 142 19.05 29.82 5.90
C PRO A 142 18.96 31.09 5.03
N TYR A 143 19.25 31.01 3.73
CA TYR A 143 19.42 32.15 2.83
C TYR A 143 18.09 32.63 2.18
N PRO A 144 18.01 33.86 1.62
CA PRO A 144 16.75 34.55 1.40
C PRO A 144 15.92 34.04 0.21
N LEU A 145 16.51 33.23 -0.67
CA LEU A 145 15.83 32.64 -1.82
C LEU A 145 15.51 31.16 -1.62
N CYS A 146 15.58 30.65 -0.39
CA CYS A 146 15.07 29.33 -0.06
C CYS A 146 13.54 29.31 -0.03
N LEU A 147 12.98 28.11 -0.27
CA LEU A 147 11.54 27.87 -0.33
C LEU A 147 10.78 28.46 0.86
N ASP A 148 11.28 28.24 2.09
CA ASP A 148 10.68 28.79 3.31
C ASP A 148 10.59 30.32 3.29
N SER A 149 11.68 31.00 2.91
CA SER A 149 11.75 32.47 2.92
C SER A 149 10.81 33.08 1.88
N ILE A 150 10.75 32.46 0.70
CA ILE A 150 9.86 32.89 -0.38
C ILE A 150 8.40 32.69 0.02
N THR A 151 8.07 31.51 0.52
CA THR A 151 6.73 31.14 0.98
C THR A 151 6.26 32.08 2.10
N GLN A 152 7.11 32.35 3.10
CA GLN A 152 6.79 33.28 4.17
C GLN A 152 6.56 34.71 3.65
N ALA A 153 7.37 35.17 2.71
CA ALA A 153 7.22 36.50 2.13
C ALA A 153 5.96 36.61 1.24
N ILE A 154 5.59 35.54 0.52
CA ILE A 154 4.32 35.44 -0.20
C ILE A 154 3.15 35.52 0.78
N TYR A 155 3.15 34.72 1.86
CA TYR A 155 2.08 34.75 2.85
C TYR A 155 1.91 36.15 3.46
N ASN A 156 3.01 36.81 3.82
CA ASN A 156 2.97 38.19 4.32
C ASN A 156 2.33 39.16 3.31
N LYS A 157 2.56 38.98 2.00
CA LYS A 157 1.92 39.79 0.96
C LYS A 157 0.44 39.44 0.74
N ILE A 158 0.08 38.16 0.86
CA ILE A 158 -1.32 37.71 0.84
C ILE A 158 -2.10 38.40 1.98
N GLU A 159 -1.51 38.53 3.17
CA GLU A 159 -2.19 39.19 4.29
C GLU A 159 -2.57 40.65 4.00
N GLY A 160 -1.76 41.36 3.21
CA GLY A 160 -1.95 42.76 2.88
C GLY A 160 -2.99 43.05 1.78
N LYS A 161 -3.66 42.05 1.18
CA LYS A 161 -4.44 42.24 -0.05
C LYS A 161 -5.81 41.52 -0.14
N ILE A 162 -6.68 42.15 -0.94
CA ILE A 162 -7.91 41.76 -1.66
C ILE A 162 -9.17 41.28 -0.88
N ASN A 163 -9.37 40.00 -0.60
CA ASN A 163 -10.59 39.51 0.10
C ASN A 163 -10.25 38.20 0.82
N ILE A 164 -10.87 37.94 1.98
CA ILE A 164 -10.70 36.74 2.81
C ILE A 164 -10.79 35.45 1.98
N ILE A 165 -11.73 35.38 1.03
CA ILE A 165 -11.94 34.18 0.19
C ILE A 165 -10.81 33.99 -0.83
N GLU A 166 -10.44 35.05 -1.56
CA GLU A 166 -9.35 34.99 -2.55
C GLU A 166 -7.98 34.71 -1.91
N LYS A 167 -7.77 35.19 -0.67
CA LYS A 167 -6.58 34.85 0.11
C LYS A 167 -6.43 33.34 0.27
N GLU A 168 -7.53 32.61 0.48
CA GLU A 168 -7.48 31.17 0.68
C GLU A 168 -7.15 30.42 -0.61
N TYR A 169 -7.63 30.87 -1.77
CA TYR A 169 -7.20 30.35 -3.09
C TYR A 169 -5.68 30.46 -3.28
N LEU A 170 -5.11 31.64 -2.97
CA LEU A 170 -3.66 31.88 -3.06
C LEU A 170 -2.88 31.01 -2.07
N ARG A 171 -3.34 30.94 -0.81
CA ARG A 171 -2.70 30.10 0.22
C ARG A 171 -2.73 28.62 -0.16
N ASN A 172 -3.85 28.13 -0.69
CA ASN A 172 -3.99 26.74 -1.10
C ASN A 172 -3.01 26.39 -2.24
N HIS A 173 -2.86 27.26 -3.24
CA HIS A 173 -1.90 27.05 -4.32
C HIS A 173 -0.45 27.04 -3.81
N VAL A 174 -0.08 28.00 -2.94
CA VAL A 174 1.25 28.03 -2.30
C VAL A 174 1.52 26.77 -1.48
N LYS A 175 0.54 26.29 -0.70
CA LYS A 175 0.67 25.03 0.04
C LYS A 175 0.89 23.83 -0.86
N ARG A 176 0.17 23.74 -1.99
CA ARG A 176 0.33 22.66 -2.97
C ARG A 176 1.74 22.64 -3.55
N LEU A 177 2.25 23.80 -3.97
CA LEU A 177 3.63 23.93 -4.46
C LEU A 177 4.66 23.51 -3.39
N CYS A 178 4.39 23.76 -2.11
CA CYS A 178 5.29 23.35 -1.02
C CYS A 178 5.21 21.85 -0.65
N LEU A 179 4.20 21.11 -1.12
CA LEU A 179 4.03 19.68 -0.80
C LEU A 179 4.65 18.76 -1.86
N GLU A 180 5.03 19.31 -3.02
CA GLU A 180 5.65 18.58 -4.14
C GLU A 180 7.20 18.56 -4.06
N ASP A 181 7.74 18.63 -2.83
CA ASP A 181 9.12 18.98 -2.37
C ASP A 181 10.33 18.69 -3.31
N ASP A 182 10.29 17.67 -4.17
CA ASP A 182 11.40 17.29 -5.06
C ASP A 182 11.41 18.01 -6.43
N TYR A 183 10.33 18.69 -6.84
CA TYR A 183 10.20 19.28 -8.19
C TYR A 183 9.85 20.77 -8.24
N THR A 184 9.59 21.42 -7.10
CA THR A 184 9.14 22.82 -7.07
C THR A 184 10.29 23.79 -7.32
N SER A 185 10.26 24.44 -8.47
CA SER A 185 11.18 25.51 -8.84
C SER A 185 10.80 26.83 -8.18
N LEU A 186 11.80 27.69 -7.96
CA LEU A 186 11.62 29.10 -7.59
C LEU A 186 10.56 29.80 -8.46
N PHE A 187 10.51 29.48 -9.75
CA PHE A 187 9.67 30.15 -10.73
C PHE A 187 8.20 29.71 -10.71
N ASP A 188 7.87 28.61 -10.03
CA ASP A 188 6.50 28.11 -9.93
C ASP A 188 5.61 29.05 -9.09
N PHE A 189 6.22 29.94 -8.29
CA PHE A 189 5.52 30.98 -7.55
C PHE A 189 5.16 32.23 -8.38
N ALA A 190 5.65 32.35 -9.62
CA ALA A 190 5.41 33.53 -10.46
C ALA A 190 3.92 33.83 -10.74
N PRO A 191 3.02 32.84 -10.92
CA PRO A 191 1.58 33.07 -11.07
C PRO A 191 0.97 33.76 -9.83
N VAL A 192 1.32 33.31 -8.63
CA VAL A 192 0.85 33.88 -7.36
C VAL A 192 1.22 35.36 -7.25
N PHE A 193 2.46 35.72 -7.58
CA PHE A 193 2.92 37.10 -7.56
C PHE A 193 2.23 37.99 -8.59
N SER A 194 1.98 37.45 -9.78
CA SER A 194 1.28 38.17 -10.85
C SER A 194 -0.14 38.53 -10.42
N ILE A 195 -0.80 37.65 -9.68
CA ILE A 195 -2.13 37.89 -9.11
C ILE A 195 -2.06 38.88 -7.95
N LEU A 196 -1.08 38.77 -7.06
CA LEU A 196 -0.90 39.67 -5.92
C LEU A 196 -0.72 41.14 -6.33
N GLN A 197 -0.46 41.45 -7.60
CA GLN A 197 -0.47 42.83 -8.10
C GLN A 197 -1.85 43.35 -8.45
N LYS A 198 -2.77 42.47 -8.82
CA LYS A 198 -4.14 42.84 -9.16
C LYS A 198 -4.92 43.22 -7.90
N SER A 199 -6.10 43.77 -8.10
CA SER A 199 -7.07 44.08 -7.03
C SER A 199 -8.10 42.96 -6.84
N SER A 200 -8.08 41.92 -7.68
CA SER A 200 -8.96 40.74 -7.62
C SER A 200 -8.36 39.56 -8.38
N LEU A 201 -8.69 38.35 -7.91
CA LEU A 201 -8.43 37.07 -8.57
C LEU A 201 -9.34 36.83 -9.78
N LYS A 202 -10.43 37.60 -9.94
CA LYS A 202 -11.40 37.48 -11.04
C LYS A 202 -10.72 37.41 -12.42
N GLY A 203 -11.08 36.39 -13.20
CA GLY A 203 -10.50 36.09 -14.51
C GLY A 203 -9.09 35.50 -14.49
N ASN A 204 -8.55 35.15 -13.32
CA ASN A 204 -7.17 34.66 -13.15
C ASN A 204 -7.06 33.37 -12.34
N PHE A 205 -8.18 32.70 -12.02
CA PHE A 205 -8.18 31.45 -11.25
C PHE A 205 -7.39 30.31 -11.91
N ALA A 206 -7.44 30.24 -13.25
CA ALA A 206 -6.70 29.24 -14.02
C ALA A 206 -5.16 29.34 -13.85
N MET A 207 -4.63 30.51 -13.44
CA MET A 207 -3.21 30.66 -13.11
C MET A 207 -2.83 29.96 -11.79
N LEU A 208 -3.82 29.57 -10.98
CA LEU A 208 -3.65 28.84 -9.72
C LEU A 208 -4.08 27.37 -9.82
N ASP A 209 -4.28 26.86 -11.05
CA ASP A 209 -4.88 25.55 -11.31
C ASP A 209 -6.24 25.35 -10.63
N THR A 210 -7.10 26.35 -10.76
CA THR A 210 -8.49 26.34 -10.28
C THR A 210 -9.43 26.93 -11.33
N PHE A 211 -10.70 26.55 -11.32
CA PHE A 211 -11.73 27.13 -12.18
C PHE A 211 -12.17 28.51 -11.68
N GLU A 212 -12.67 29.35 -12.60
CA GLU A 212 -13.25 30.65 -12.25
C GLU A 212 -14.40 30.45 -11.27
N ASP A 213 -14.33 31.09 -10.10
CA ASP A 213 -15.37 30.97 -9.08
C ASP A 213 -16.17 32.27 -9.02
N SER A 214 -17.20 32.40 -9.87
CA SER A 214 -18.00 33.62 -9.87
C SER A 214 -18.90 33.76 -8.65
N GLU A 215 -19.25 32.65 -7.98
CA GLU A 215 -20.20 32.64 -6.87
C GLU A 215 -19.66 33.30 -5.61
N ILE A 216 -18.33 33.30 -5.41
CA ILE A 216 -17.73 33.98 -4.24
C ILE A 216 -17.84 35.51 -4.30
N TYR A 217 -18.26 36.07 -5.45
CA TYR A 217 -18.56 37.48 -5.62
C TYR A 217 -20.05 37.81 -5.51
N ASP A 218 -20.90 36.82 -5.27
CA ASP A 218 -22.34 37.03 -5.05
C ASP A 218 -22.58 37.56 -3.62
N ASN A 219 -23.41 38.60 -3.50
CA ASN A 219 -23.80 39.17 -2.21
C ASN A 219 -24.58 38.19 -1.32
N MET A 220 -25.13 37.11 -1.89
CA MET A 220 -25.80 36.04 -1.14
C MET A 220 -24.87 34.89 -0.71
N PHE A 221 -23.57 34.97 -1.01
CA PHE A 221 -22.61 33.91 -0.65
C PHE A 221 -22.38 33.86 0.88
N ALA A 222 -22.99 32.89 1.55
CA ALA A 222 -22.84 32.67 2.99
C ALA A 222 -21.54 31.91 3.30
N ALA A 223 -20.45 32.64 3.47
CA ALA A 223 -19.13 32.07 3.70
C ALA A 223 -18.80 31.89 5.19
N THR A 224 -18.35 30.69 5.58
CA THR A 224 -17.61 30.45 6.83
C THR A 224 -16.19 30.01 6.47
N ASP A 225 -15.23 30.22 7.37
CA ASP A 225 -13.82 29.86 7.11
C ASP A 225 -13.62 28.39 6.72
N ILE A 226 -14.42 27.47 7.30
CA ILE A 226 -14.38 26.04 6.99
C ILE A 226 -14.90 25.79 5.57
N ASN A 227 -16.08 26.35 5.22
CA ASN A 227 -16.70 26.18 3.90
C ASN A 227 -15.83 26.79 2.78
N ILE A 228 -15.17 27.93 3.04
CA ILE A 228 -14.25 28.54 2.08
C ILE A 228 -13.08 27.59 1.77
N LYS A 229 -12.46 27.02 2.82
CA LYS A 229 -11.32 26.09 2.65
C LYS A 229 -11.70 24.85 1.88
N GLU A 230 -12.84 24.25 2.21
CA GLU A 230 -13.38 23.07 1.50
C GLU A 230 -13.67 23.42 0.04
N ARG A 231 -14.38 24.52 -0.23
CA ARG A 231 -14.68 24.96 -1.59
C ARG A 231 -13.43 25.18 -2.44
N VAL A 232 -12.42 25.85 -1.89
CA VAL A 232 -11.14 26.10 -2.58
C VAL A 232 -10.43 24.78 -2.91
N LYS A 233 -10.42 23.85 -1.95
CA LYS A 233 -9.81 22.52 -2.12
C LYS A 233 -10.56 21.74 -3.20
N ASP A 234 -11.89 21.70 -3.15
CA ASP A 234 -12.74 20.99 -4.10
C ASP A 234 -12.58 21.55 -5.53
N ASN A 235 -12.49 22.87 -5.67
CA ASN A 235 -12.23 23.51 -6.97
C ASN A 235 -10.87 23.11 -7.53
N ALA A 236 -9.81 23.17 -6.73
CA ALA A 236 -8.47 22.74 -7.13
C ALA A 236 -8.42 21.25 -7.50
N SER A 237 -9.07 20.39 -6.71
CA SER A 237 -9.17 18.96 -7.00
C SER A 237 -9.93 18.69 -8.30
N ALA A 238 -11.05 19.36 -8.52
CA ALA A 238 -11.81 19.23 -9.77
C ALA A 238 -10.96 19.63 -10.99
N PHE A 239 -10.19 20.72 -10.88
CA PHE A 239 -9.33 21.18 -11.96
C PHE A 239 -8.23 20.17 -12.29
N ALA A 240 -7.57 19.62 -11.26
CA ALA A 240 -6.55 18.58 -11.42
C ALA A 240 -7.13 17.30 -12.06
N THR A 241 -8.27 16.82 -11.56
CA THR A 241 -8.96 15.64 -12.10
C THR A 241 -9.33 15.82 -13.56
N ILE A 242 -9.93 16.95 -13.94
CA ILE A 242 -10.27 17.22 -15.34
C ILE A 242 -9.02 17.37 -16.20
N SER A 243 -7.96 18.00 -15.69
CA SER A 243 -6.69 18.13 -16.40
C SER A 243 -6.06 16.77 -16.73
N GLU A 244 -6.10 15.82 -15.79
CA GLU A 244 -5.64 14.44 -15.99
C GLU A 244 -6.49 13.70 -17.03
N MET A 245 -7.82 13.86 -16.98
CA MET A 245 -8.72 13.25 -17.97
C MET A 245 -8.48 13.82 -19.38
N MET A 246 -8.08 15.09 -19.47
CA MET A 246 -7.76 15.77 -20.72
C MET A 246 -6.35 15.47 -21.24
N SER A 247 -5.49 14.79 -20.47
CA SER A 247 -4.16 14.37 -20.97
C SER A 247 -4.21 13.11 -21.84
N GLU A 248 -5.37 12.46 -21.96
CA GLU A 248 -5.57 11.32 -22.85
C GLU A 248 -5.36 11.71 -24.32
N ALA A 249 -4.78 10.79 -25.10
CA ALA A 249 -4.38 11.04 -26.49
C ALA A 249 -5.55 11.18 -27.48
N TYR A 250 -6.70 10.58 -27.17
CA TYR A 250 -7.85 10.50 -28.10
C TYR A 250 -9.13 11.08 -27.49
N GLU A 251 -9.87 11.85 -28.28
CA GLU A 251 -11.15 12.49 -27.90
C GLU A 251 -12.15 11.49 -27.31
N GLN A 252 -12.25 10.28 -27.87
CA GLN A 252 -13.20 9.28 -27.42
C GLN A 252 -12.88 8.77 -26.00
N ASP A 253 -11.61 8.75 -25.61
CA ASP A 253 -11.17 8.31 -24.29
C ASP A 253 -11.22 9.45 -23.28
N GLN A 254 -10.90 10.68 -23.69
CA GLN A 254 -11.21 11.91 -22.93
C GLN A 254 -12.70 11.94 -22.57
N TYR A 255 -13.59 11.75 -23.54
CA TYR A 255 -15.04 11.73 -23.33
C TYR A 255 -15.46 10.65 -22.33
N LYS A 256 -14.97 9.41 -22.49
CA LYS A 256 -15.30 8.30 -21.57
C LYS A 256 -14.85 8.60 -20.15
N ARG A 257 -13.63 9.14 -19.96
CA ARG A 257 -13.11 9.49 -18.63
C ARG A 257 -13.86 10.67 -18.04
N LEU A 258 -14.12 11.73 -18.81
CA LEU A 258 -14.91 12.88 -18.35
C LEU A 258 -16.32 12.47 -17.92
N CYS A 259 -16.96 11.51 -18.59
CA CYS A 259 -18.28 10.99 -18.21
C CYS A 259 -18.31 10.28 -16.85
N THR A 260 -17.16 9.96 -16.22
CA THR A 260 -17.14 9.42 -14.86
C THR A 260 -17.22 10.51 -13.79
N TYR A 261 -16.98 11.76 -14.16
CA TYR A 261 -16.90 12.90 -13.24
C TYR A 261 -17.88 14.02 -13.59
N LEU A 262 -18.22 14.20 -14.87
CA LEU A 262 -19.12 15.22 -15.41
C LEU A 262 -20.28 14.58 -16.18
N ASP A 263 -21.41 15.29 -16.27
CA ASP A 263 -22.54 14.83 -17.06
C ASP A 263 -22.18 14.76 -18.55
N ALA A 264 -22.85 13.86 -19.29
CA ALA A 264 -22.53 13.57 -20.68
C ALA A 264 -22.58 14.81 -21.60
N LYS A 265 -23.41 15.81 -21.28
CA LYS A 265 -23.55 17.02 -22.08
C LYS A 265 -22.32 17.93 -21.91
N LEU A 266 -21.86 18.13 -20.67
CA LEU A 266 -20.66 18.93 -20.41
C LEU A 266 -19.39 18.20 -20.84
N ALA A 267 -19.29 16.89 -20.55
CA ALA A 267 -18.19 16.04 -20.98
C ALA A 267 -17.99 16.07 -22.50
N SER A 268 -19.08 15.96 -23.28
CA SER A 268 -19.03 16.03 -24.74
C SER A 268 -18.53 17.38 -25.24
N LYS A 269 -19.00 18.49 -24.67
CA LYS A 269 -18.56 19.84 -25.08
C LYS A 269 -17.07 20.06 -24.84
N ILE A 270 -16.54 19.53 -23.74
CA ILE A 270 -15.13 19.61 -23.38
C ILE A 270 -14.29 18.75 -24.33
N SER A 271 -14.63 17.47 -24.52
CA SER A 271 -13.85 16.54 -25.34
C SER A 271 -13.78 16.97 -26.81
N CYS A 272 -14.88 17.48 -27.37
CA CYS A 272 -14.92 17.94 -28.76
C CYS A 272 -14.35 19.36 -28.98
N GLY A 273 -13.76 19.98 -27.93
CA GLY A 273 -13.14 21.30 -28.02
C GLY A 273 -14.10 22.47 -28.25
N LYS A 274 -15.41 22.28 -28.10
CA LYS A 274 -16.41 23.37 -28.26
C LYS A 274 -16.33 24.42 -27.16
N VAL A 275 -15.76 24.07 -26.01
CA VAL A 275 -15.50 24.98 -24.90
C VAL A 275 -14.06 24.82 -24.42
N ASN A 276 -13.40 25.92 -24.07
CA ASN A 276 -12.13 25.85 -23.38
C ASN A 276 -12.39 25.50 -21.91
N TRP A 277 -12.12 24.25 -21.54
CA TRP A 277 -12.43 23.75 -20.20
C TRP A 277 -11.76 24.54 -19.09
N LYS A 278 -10.54 25.08 -19.31
CA LYS A 278 -9.81 25.89 -18.33
C LYS A 278 -10.47 27.24 -18.02
N MET A 279 -11.43 27.67 -18.85
CA MET A 279 -12.17 28.93 -18.69
C MET A 279 -13.61 28.70 -18.19
N LEU A 280 -13.99 27.46 -17.86
CA LEU A 280 -15.29 27.17 -17.29
C LEU A 280 -15.41 27.70 -15.86
N ASP A 281 -16.64 28.03 -15.49
CA ASP A 281 -16.97 28.44 -14.13
C ASP A 281 -17.12 27.21 -13.23
N TYR A 282 -16.57 27.28 -12.02
CA TYR A 282 -16.64 26.22 -11.03
C TYR A 282 -18.09 25.84 -10.72
N LYS A 283 -19.05 26.78 -10.79
CA LYS A 283 -20.47 26.48 -10.64
C LYS A 283 -20.99 25.48 -11.68
N GLU A 284 -20.55 25.59 -12.93
CA GLU A 284 -20.98 24.68 -14.01
C GLU A 284 -20.38 23.29 -13.80
N ILE A 285 -19.08 23.23 -13.44
CA ILE A 285 -18.39 21.99 -13.10
C ILE A 285 -19.04 21.32 -11.90
N ARG A 286 -19.25 22.07 -10.82
CA ARG A 286 -19.87 21.59 -9.58
C ARG A 286 -21.28 21.09 -9.83
N LYS A 287 -22.11 21.81 -10.59
CA LYS A 287 -23.48 21.37 -10.92
C LYS A 287 -23.49 20.09 -11.76
N SER A 288 -22.59 19.98 -12.73
CA SER A 288 -22.42 18.77 -13.56
C SER A 288 -21.91 17.58 -12.74
N HIS A 289 -20.93 17.83 -11.86
CA HIS A 289 -20.40 16.83 -10.95
C HIS A 289 -21.45 16.40 -9.91
N GLU A 290 -22.17 17.34 -9.30
CA GLU A 290 -23.32 17.09 -8.44
C GLU A 290 -24.45 16.37 -9.18
N PHE A 291 -24.57 16.49 -10.50
CA PHE A 291 -25.51 15.67 -11.28
C PHE A 291 -25.01 14.23 -11.45
N VAL A 292 -23.70 14.00 -11.60
CA VAL A 292 -23.10 12.65 -11.62
C VAL A 292 -23.09 12.00 -10.23
N VAL A 293 -22.74 12.76 -9.20
CA VAL A 293 -22.78 12.36 -7.78
C VAL A 293 -24.22 12.27 -7.26
N GLY A 294 -25.13 13.07 -7.83
CA GLY A 294 -26.57 13.15 -7.55
C GLY A 294 -27.43 12.22 -8.38
N ASN A 295 -26.86 11.56 -9.41
CA ASN A 295 -27.27 10.24 -9.94
C ASN A 295 -26.30 9.12 -9.51
N PRO A 296 -26.20 8.83 -8.19
CA PRO A 296 -25.25 7.88 -7.63
C PRO A 296 -25.75 6.45 -7.65
N THR A 297 -24.86 5.54 -8.02
CA THR A 297 -25.01 4.09 -7.86
C THR A 297 -25.88 3.67 -6.65
N ILE A 298 -27.10 3.19 -6.91
CA ILE A 298 -27.86 2.41 -5.92
C ILE A 298 -27.08 1.11 -5.62
N THR A 299 -26.94 0.76 -4.34
CA THR A 299 -26.22 -0.46 -3.91
C THR A 299 -27.19 -1.61 -3.66
N ARG A 300 -26.67 -2.79 -3.31
CA ARG A 300 -27.51 -3.97 -3.04
C ARG A 300 -28.62 -3.64 -2.01
N PRO A 301 -29.88 -3.97 -2.31
CA PRO A 301 -31.00 -3.63 -1.42
C PRO A 301 -30.99 -4.51 -0.17
N ARG A 302 -31.33 -3.90 0.97
CA ARG A 302 -31.71 -4.62 2.19
C ARG A 302 -33.21 -4.87 2.21
N PHE A 303 -33.64 -6.01 2.73
CA PHE A 303 -35.06 -6.36 2.70
C PHE A 303 -35.71 -6.18 4.07
N LYS A 304 -36.90 -5.58 4.09
CA LYS A 304 -37.76 -5.46 5.27
C LYS A 304 -39.18 -5.87 4.91
N VAL A 305 -39.80 -6.66 5.77
CA VAL A 305 -41.20 -7.06 5.64
C VAL A 305 -42.01 -6.45 6.77
N ASP A 306 -43.29 -6.17 6.51
CA ASP A 306 -44.23 -5.79 7.57
C ASP A 306 -44.69 -7.01 8.38
N GLY A 307 -45.03 -6.83 9.66
CA GLY A 307 -45.49 -7.92 10.52
C GLY A 307 -44.37 -8.78 11.10
N SER A 308 -44.66 -10.06 11.35
CA SER A 308 -43.77 -11.01 12.03
C SER A 308 -43.25 -12.12 11.10
N ALA A 309 -43.23 -11.88 9.79
CA ALA A 309 -42.71 -12.85 8.84
C ALA A 309 -41.17 -12.94 8.88
N GLU A 310 -40.66 -14.14 8.65
CA GLU A 310 -39.23 -14.39 8.50
C GLU A 310 -38.84 -14.27 7.03
N LEU A 311 -37.65 -13.74 6.76
CA LEU A 311 -37.14 -13.55 5.40
C LEU A 311 -35.97 -14.49 5.15
N LEU A 312 -36.03 -15.22 4.05
CA LEU A 312 -34.89 -15.90 3.46
C LEU A 312 -34.48 -15.14 2.20
N VAL A 313 -33.24 -14.67 2.13
CA VAL A 313 -32.74 -13.85 1.02
C VAL A 313 -31.49 -14.51 0.45
N ASN A 314 -31.49 -14.77 -0.86
CA ASN A 314 -30.28 -15.08 -1.60
C ASN A 314 -29.99 -13.98 -2.63
N ILE A 315 -28.76 -13.52 -2.74
CA ILE A 315 -28.35 -12.49 -3.69
C ILE A 315 -27.25 -13.04 -4.59
N THR A 316 -27.50 -13.10 -5.89
CA THR A 316 -26.52 -13.54 -6.90
C THR A 316 -26.14 -12.39 -7.84
N GLY A 317 -24.94 -12.43 -8.43
CA GLY A 317 -24.45 -11.39 -9.34
C GLY A 317 -22.94 -11.13 -9.21
N PRO A 318 -22.37 -10.22 -10.03
CA PRO A 318 -20.97 -9.81 -9.91
C PRO A 318 -20.64 -9.33 -8.50
N LYS A 319 -19.38 -9.45 -8.07
CA LYS A 319 -18.89 -8.94 -6.77
C LYS A 319 -19.01 -7.41 -6.60
N ASN A 320 -19.45 -6.67 -7.62
CA ASN A 320 -19.66 -5.23 -7.48
C ASN A 320 -21.02 -4.93 -6.82
N GLU A 321 -21.06 -3.92 -5.97
CA GLU A 321 -22.30 -3.44 -5.32
C GLU A 321 -23.31 -2.85 -6.31
N LYS A 322 -22.95 -2.66 -7.59
CA LYS A 322 -23.76 -1.98 -8.61
C LYS A 322 -24.78 -2.87 -9.30
N THR A 323 -24.61 -4.19 -9.21
CA THR A 323 -25.51 -5.12 -9.88
C THR A 323 -25.87 -6.30 -9.01
N SER A 324 -27.16 -6.66 -8.94
CA SER A 324 -27.59 -7.85 -8.22
C SER A 324 -28.87 -8.47 -8.75
N LYS A 325 -29.05 -9.76 -8.45
CA LYS A 325 -30.28 -10.52 -8.55
C LYS A 325 -30.62 -11.08 -7.18
N SER A 326 -31.63 -10.51 -6.54
CA SER A 326 -32.08 -10.91 -5.20
C SER A 326 -33.31 -11.80 -5.31
N PHE A 327 -33.29 -12.91 -4.58
CA PHE A 327 -34.39 -13.86 -4.44
C PHE A 327 -34.83 -13.84 -2.99
N VAL A 328 -36.11 -13.52 -2.74
CA VAL A 328 -36.66 -13.35 -1.40
C VAL A 328 -37.83 -14.29 -1.21
N ILE A 329 -37.73 -15.16 -0.21
CA ILE A 329 -38.84 -15.96 0.29
C ILE A 329 -39.32 -15.30 1.58
N VAL A 330 -40.59 -14.91 1.60
CA VAL A 330 -41.29 -14.41 2.78
C VAL A 330 -42.03 -15.57 3.43
N CYS A 331 -41.53 -16.04 4.56
CA CYS A 331 -42.10 -17.12 5.35
C CYS A 331 -43.07 -16.53 6.39
N ASP A 332 -44.37 -16.62 6.12
CA ASP A 332 -45.42 -16.03 6.93
C ASP A 332 -46.53 -17.06 7.25
N PRO A 333 -46.47 -17.72 8.42
CA PRO A 333 -47.39 -18.81 8.78
C PRO A 333 -48.88 -18.43 8.75
N ILE A 334 -49.19 -17.15 8.97
CA ILE A 334 -50.56 -16.62 9.06
C ILE A 334 -50.91 -15.62 7.95
N LEU A 335 -50.02 -15.39 6.99
CA LEU A 335 -50.18 -14.44 5.88
C LEU A 335 -50.58 -13.02 6.35
N SER A 336 -49.99 -12.59 7.46
CA SER A 336 -50.22 -11.27 8.08
C SER A 336 -49.57 -10.12 7.30
N SER A 337 -48.47 -10.41 6.63
CA SER A 337 -47.62 -9.46 5.90
C SER A 337 -48.24 -9.11 4.56
N ARG A 338 -48.25 -7.81 4.23
CA ARG A 338 -48.86 -7.27 3.01
C ARG A 338 -47.83 -6.67 2.06
N SER A 339 -46.66 -6.29 2.56
CA SER A 339 -45.65 -5.60 1.75
C SER A 339 -44.22 -5.97 2.11
N LEU A 340 -43.37 -6.12 1.09
CA LEU A 340 -41.92 -6.21 1.22
C LEU A 340 -41.28 -4.94 0.66
N LYS A 341 -40.37 -4.36 1.43
CA LYS A 341 -39.54 -3.21 1.05
C LYS A 341 -38.14 -3.67 0.72
N ALA A 342 -37.74 -3.52 -0.54
CA ALA A 342 -36.34 -3.51 -0.91
C ALA A 342 -35.80 -2.08 -0.68
N CYS A 343 -35.00 -1.94 0.37
CA CYS A 343 -34.46 -0.68 0.88
C CYS A 343 -33.08 -0.43 0.26
N PHE A 344 -32.96 0.63 -0.52
CA PHE A 344 -31.71 1.05 -1.12
C PHE A 344 -31.06 2.16 -0.29
N ASN A 345 -29.77 2.38 -0.52
CA ASN A 345 -29.01 3.44 0.12
C ASN A 345 -29.49 4.86 -0.26
N LYS A 346 -30.28 5.02 -1.34
CA LYS A 346 -30.65 6.32 -1.92
C LYS A 346 -32.06 6.36 -2.51
N GLU A 347 -32.54 7.58 -2.78
CA GLU A 347 -33.87 7.85 -3.31
C GLU A 347 -34.03 7.34 -4.75
N LEU A 348 -35.15 6.69 -5.05
CA LEU A 348 -35.34 5.90 -6.27
C LEU A 348 -36.16 6.60 -7.36
N LYS A 349 -36.61 7.84 -7.13
CA LYS A 349 -37.57 8.56 -8.00
C LYS A 349 -37.09 8.73 -9.45
N ASP A 350 -35.77 8.85 -9.64
CA ASP A 350 -35.14 9.11 -10.94
C ASP A 350 -34.68 7.82 -11.63
N TYR A 351 -34.86 6.64 -10.99
CA TYR A 351 -34.46 5.35 -11.54
C TYR A 351 -35.59 4.69 -12.32
N LEU A 352 -35.26 4.23 -13.52
CA LEU A 352 -36.15 3.36 -14.28
C LEU A 352 -36.38 2.07 -13.50
N HIS A 353 -37.63 1.71 -13.29
CA HIS A 353 -38.01 0.41 -12.75
C HIS A 353 -39.14 -0.21 -13.58
N GLY A 354 -39.38 -1.51 -13.42
CA GLY A 354 -40.51 -2.19 -14.03
C GLY A 354 -41.85 -1.80 -13.42
N LYS A 355 -42.92 -2.50 -13.78
CA LYS A 355 -44.30 -2.09 -13.43
C LYS A 355 -44.91 -2.86 -12.25
N VAL A 356 -44.16 -3.75 -11.62
CA VAL A 356 -44.69 -4.71 -10.64
C VAL A 356 -44.65 -4.12 -9.22
N ALA A 357 -43.54 -3.47 -8.86
CA ALA A 357 -43.32 -2.81 -7.59
C ALA A 357 -43.50 -1.29 -7.71
N LYS A 358 -43.74 -0.62 -6.59
CA LYS A 358 -43.86 0.84 -6.51
C LYS A 358 -42.62 1.46 -5.88
N VAL A 359 -42.14 2.55 -6.44
CA VAL A 359 -41.08 3.36 -5.80
C VAL A 359 -41.69 4.30 -4.75
N SER A 360 -41.08 4.34 -3.57
CA SER A 360 -41.38 5.32 -2.53
C SER A 360 -40.12 5.67 -1.72
N GLY A 361 -39.63 6.90 -1.87
CA GLY A 361 -38.37 7.35 -1.29
C GLY A 361 -37.21 6.44 -1.72
N CYS A 362 -36.50 5.87 -0.76
CA CYS A 362 -35.39 4.93 -0.99
C CYS A 362 -35.84 3.46 -1.14
N ASN A 363 -37.14 3.18 -1.32
CA ASN A 363 -37.66 1.81 -1.29
C ASN A 363 -38.39 1.42 -2.56
N LEU A 364 -38.14 0.18 -3.01
CA LEU A 364 -38.95 -0.52 -4.00
C LEU A 364 -39.92 -1.45 -3.25
N LEU A 365 -41.21 -1.13 -3.32
CA LEU A 365 -42.29 -1.77 -2.57
C LEU A 365 -42.99 -2.85 -3.40
N PHE A 366 -42.92 -4.08 -2.92
CA PHE A 366 -43.65 -5.23 -3.45
C PHE A 366 -44.90 -5.48 -2.62
N ASN A 367 -46.05 -5.61 -3.27
CA ASN A 367 -47.29 -6.02 -2.60
C ASN A 367 -47.31 -7.54 -2.53
N LEU A 368 -47.19 -8.13 -1.35
CA LEU A 368 -47.04 -9.58 -1.22
C LEU A 368 -48.26 -10.33 -1.76
N THR A 369 -47.99 -11.33 -2.61
CA THR A 369 -49.00 -12.22 -3.17
C THR A 369 -48.48 -13.66 -3.15
N LYS A 370 -49.39 -14.62 -3.30
CA LYS A 370 -49.04 -16.04 -3.46
C LYS A 370 -48.30 -16.33 -4.78
N LYS A 371 -48.24 -15.40 -5.74
CA LYS A 371 -47.50 -15.52 -7.01
C LYS A 371 -46.12 -14.86 -6.91
N VAL A 372 -45.17 -15.33 -7.73
CA VAL A 372 -43.86 -14.70 -7.84
C VAL A 372 -44.02 -13.29 -8.41
N GLN A 373 -43.39 -12.33 -7.76
CA GLN A 373 -43.26 -10.97 -8.25
C GLN A 373 -41.81 -10.70 -8.60
N LYS A 374 -41.59 -10.10 -9.76
CA LYS A 374 -40.27 -9.79 -10.25
C LYS A 374 -40.23 -8.38 -10.77
N ASP A 375 -39.30 -7.58 -10.27
CA ASP A 375 -39.07 -6.23 -10.77
C ASP A 375 -37.57 -5.93 -10.87
N LYS A 376 -37.20 -5.04 -11.79
CA LYS A 376 -35.82 -4.58 -12.03
C LYS A 376 -35.81 -3.06 -11.89
N ILE A 377 -34.82 -2.53 -11.17
CA ILE A 377 -34.57 -1.10 -11.03
C ILE A 377 -33.15 -0.75 -11.49
N GLY A 378 -32.97 0.37 -12.18
CA GLY A 378 -31.69 0.83 -12.72
C GLY A 378 -31.47 0.56 -14.22
N ASP A 379 -30.24 0.80 -14.70
CA ASP A 379 -29.85 0.76 -16.12
C ASP A 379 -28.87 -0.39 -16.44
N GLU A 380 -28.23 -0.39 -17.61
CA GLU A 380 -27.30 -1.49 -17.98
C GLU A 380 -26.02 -1.54 -17.11
N LYS A 381 -25.61 -0.43 -16.50
CA LYS A 381 -24.36 -0.32 -15.72
C LYS A 381 -24.58 -0.41 -14.21
N ASN A 382 -25.80 -0.13 -13.76
CA ASN A 382 -26.19 -0.16 -12.37
C ASN A 382 -27.66 -0.61 -12.24
N TYR A 383 -27.90 -1.89 -11.93
CA TYR A 383 -29.24 -2.43 -11.79
C TYR A 383 -29.38 -3.53 -10.74
N HIS A 384 -30.57 -3.57 -10.13
CA HIS A 384 -30.95 -4.61 -9.19
C HIS A 384 -32.25 -5.25 -9.63
N GLU A 385 -32.24 -6.57 -9.75
CA GLU A 385 -33.41 -7.39 -10.03
C GLU A 385 -33.84 -8.08 -8.75
N VAL A 386 -35.12 -7.99 -8.39
CA VAL A 386 -35.66 -8.58 -7.16
C VAL A 386 -36.82 -9.50 -7.52
N SER A 387 -36.74 -10.75 -7.08
CA SER A 387 -37.80 -11.77 -7.20
C SER A 387 -38.30 -12.15 -5.82
N VAL A 388 -39.61 -12.04 -5.59
CA VAL A 388 -40.24 -12.22 -4.27
C VAL A 388 -41.36 -13.26 -4.35
N ILE A 389 -41.44 -14.12 -3.34
CA ILE A 389 -42.55 -15.06 -3.16
C ILE A 389 -42.96 -15.14 -1.68
N GLN A 390 -44.26 -15.13 -1.38
CA GLN A 390 -44.78 -15.34 -0.02
C GLN A 390 -45.29 -16.78 0.13
N LEU A 391 -44.86 -17.46 1.19
CA LEU A 391 -45.23 -18.83 1.54
C LEU A 391 -45.84 -18.89 2.95
N GLN A 392 -46.88 -19.71 3.10
CA GLN A 392 -47.55 -19.91 4.38
C GLN A 392 -46.81 -20.96 5.22
N THR A 393 -45.67 -20.59 5.80
CA THR A 393 -44.80 -21.47 6.58
C THR A 393 -43.84 -20.66 7.46
N LYS A 394 -43.23 -21.29 8.47
CA LYS A 394 -42.04 -20.77 9.16
C LYS A 394 -40.81 -20.90 8.26
N ASN A 395 -39.67 -20.31 8.60
CA ASN A 395 -38.45 -20.50 7.82
C ASN A 395 -37.89 -21.92 7.92
N VAL A 396 -38.38 -22.81 7.07
CA VAL A 396 -37.93 -24.21 6.94
C VAL A 396 -36.72 -24.36 6.00
N PHE A 397 -36.17 -23.27 5.48
CA PHE A 397 -35.24 -23.25 4.35
C PHE A 397 -33.81 -22.85 4.72
N GLN A 398 -33.47 -22.88 6.01
CA GLN A 398 -32.19 -22.36 6.51
C GLN A 398 -30.97 -23.02 5.82
N SER A 399 -31.04 -24.34 5.57
CA SER A 399 -29.96 -25.09 4.90
C SER A 399 -29.72 -24.69 3.45
N ILE A 400 -30.71 -24.08 2.78
CA ILE A 400 -30.61 -23.67 1.37
C ILE A 400 -30.44 -22.17 1.18
N SER A 401 -30.29 -21.41 2.26
CA SER A 401 -30.26 -19.95 2.32
C SER A 401 -29.35 -19.29 1.26
N HIS A 402 -28.17 -19.86 1.01
CA HIS A 402 -27.18 -19.33 0.06
C HIS A 402 -27.25 -19.92 -1.35
N TYR A 403 -28.08 -20.94 -1.58
CA TYR A 403 -28.04 -21.75 -2.81
C TYR A 403 -29.29 -21.61 -3.67
N PHE A 404 -30.34 -20.97 -3.15
CA PHE A 404 -31.64 -21.00 -3.79
C PHE A 404 -31.85 -19.84 -4.78
N THR A 405 -32.57 -20.11 -5.85
CA THR A 405 -33.17 -19.12 -6.75
C THR A 405 -34.65 -19.42 -6.91
N ILE A 406 -35.41 -18.47 -7.46
CA ILE A 406 -36.85 -18.62 -7.70
C ILE A 406 -37.09 -18.56 -9.20
N ASP A 407 -37.71 -19.60 -9.76
CA ASP A 407 -38.08 -19.62 -11.17
C ASP A 407 -39.38 -18.83 -11.45
N ALA A 408 -39.74 -18.68 -12.73
CA ALA A 408 -40.94 -17.94 -13.13
C ALA A 408 -42.26 -18.59 -12.64
N ASN A 409 -42.25 -19.88 -12.33
CA ASN A 409 -43.42 -20.62 -11.84
C ASN A 409 -43.52 -20.59 -10.30
N GLY A 410 -42.48 -20.12 -9.60
CA GLY A 410 -42.40 -20.09 -8.14
C GLY A 410 -41.85 -21.35 -7.52
N ASN A 411 -41.19 -22.21 -8.30
CA ASN A 411 -40.38 -23.29 -7.76
C ASN A 411 -39.08 -22.73 -7.20
N ILE A 412 -38.59 -23.39 -6.14
CA ILE A 412 -37.30 -23.09 -5.54
C ILE A 412 -36.27 -23.98 -6.22
N VAL A 413 -35.26 -23.37 -6.83
CA VAL A 413 -34.15 -24.09 -7.48
C VAL A 413 -32.92 -23.91 -6.62
N VAL A 414 -32.48 -25.01 -6.00
CA VAL A 414 -31.26 -25.09 -5.19
C VAL A 414 -30.11 -25.46 -6.11
N ASN A 415 -29.18 -24.55 -6.33
CA ASN A 415 -27.93 -24.84 -7.05
C ASN A 415 -26.99 -25.55 -6.08
N VAL A 416 -26.83 -26.86 -6.24
CA VAL A 416 -26.07 -27.67 -5.28
C VAL A 416 -24.56 -27.50 -5.55
N PRO A 417 -23.79 -26.93 -4.61
CA PRO A 417 -22.35 -26.84 -4.74
C PRO A 417 -21.72 -28.23 -4.58
N ASP A 418 -20.51 -28.41 -5.11
CA ASP A 418 -19.75 -29.66 -5.03
C ASP A 418 -19.33 -30.05 -3.60
N SER A 419 -19.46 -29.15 -2.62
CA SER A 419 -19.15 -29.40 -1.23
C SER A 419 -20.29 -29.96 -0.39
N GLU A 420 -21.53 -29.96 -0.90
CA GLU A 420 -22.72 -30.32 -0.11
C GLU A 420 -23.24 -31.70 -0.50
N ASP A 421 -23.32 -32.59 0.49
CA ASP A 421 -23.83 -33.97 0.32
C ASP A 421 -25.30 -34.12 0.73
N GLY A 422 -25.93 -33.04 1.22
CA GLY A 422 -27.33 -33.08 1.59
C GLY A 422 -27.89 -31.78 2.13
N PHE A 423 -29.20 -31.60 1.99
CA PHE A 423 -29.94 -30.45 2.50
C PHE A 423 -31.08 -30.87 3.41
N THR A 424 -31.25 -30.17 4.53
CA THR A 424 -32.38 -30.41 5.45
C THR A 424 -33.42 -29.31 5.29
N ILE A 425 -34.65 -29.67 4.91
CA ILE A 425 -35.79 -28.75 4.85
C ILE A 425 -36.73 -29.07 6.01
N GLY A 426 -36.98 -28.10 6.88
CA GLY A 426 -37.80 -28.27 8.09
C GLY A 426 -37.11 -27.78 9.36
N LEU A 427 -37.89 -27.62 10.43
CA LEU A 427 -37.40 -27.16 11.74
C LEU A 427 -37.34 -28.30 12.77
N GLY A 428 -37.96 -29.43 12.45
CA GLY A 428 -38.11 -30.54 13.37
C GLY A 428 -36.95 -31.53 13.39
N THR A 429 -36.88 -32.33 14.45
CA THR A 429 -35.90 -33.41 14.60
C THR A 429 -36.39 -34.76 14.05
N ASN A 430 -37.68 -34.88 13.72
CA ASN A 430 -38.24 -36.09 13.15
C ASN A 430 -38.08 -36.10 11.62
N PHE A 431 -37.14 -36.90 11.11
CA PHE A 431 -36.88 -36.98 9.67
C PHE A 431 -37.90 -37.87 8.95
N ILE A 432 -38.67 -37.28 8.02
CA ILE A 432 -39.61 -37.98 7.15
C ILE A 432 -38.99 -38.24 5.77
N THR A 433 -39.46 -39.28 5.09
CA THR A 433 -39.05 -39.65 3.72
C THR A 433 -40.13 -39.31 2.70
N TYR A 434 -39.70 -38.87 1.52
CA TYR A 434 -40.60 -38.61 0.40
C TYR A 434 -41.05 -39.93 -0.25
N ASP A 435 -42.36 -40.10 -0.43
CA ASP A 435 -42.99 -41.31 -0.98
C ASP A 435 -42.95 -41.39 -2.52
N GLY A 436 -42.44 -40.36 -3.20
CA GLY A 436 -42.36 -40.28 -4.66
C GLY A 436 -43.65 -39.81 -5.35
N ILE A 437 -44.74 -39.56 -4.62
CA ILE A 437 -46.07 -39.33 -5.20
C ILE A 437 -46.75 -38.10 -4.58
N SER A 438 -46.77 -37.99 -3.25
CA SER A 438 -47.57 -37.00 -2.51
C SER A 438 -46.75 -35.77 -2.13
N PRO A 439 -47.27 -34.54 -2.25
CA PRO A 439 -46.59 -33.35 -1.77
C PRO A 439 -46.23 -33.45 -0.28
N VAL A 440 -44.99 -33.11 0.06
CA VAL A 440 -44.48 -33.12 1.43
C VAL A 440 -45.09 -31.95 2.21
N GLU A 441 -45.70 -32.25 3.37
CA GLU A 441 -46.19 -31.28 4.34
C GLU A 441 -45.31 -31.36 5.59
N LEU A 442 -44.74 -30.22 6.01
CA LEU A 442 -43.90 -30.10 7.19
C LEU A 442 -44.65 -29.38 8.30
N ASP A 443 -44.52 -29.89 9.51
CA ASP A 443 -44.93 -29.25 10.76
C ASP A 443 -43.72 -28.86 11.61
N ASP A 444 -43.96 -28.36 12.82
CA ASP A 444 -42.89 -27.91 13.72
C ASP A 444 -41.95 -29.03 14.20
N ASN A 445 -42.35 -30.30 14.07
CA ASN A 445 -41.59 -31.46 14.55
C ASN A 445 -40.96 -32.28 13.44
N THR A 446 -41.30 -32.02 12.18
CA THR A 446 -40.83 -32.78 11.02
C THR A 446 -39.79 -32.02 10.19
N ALA A 447 -38.87 -32.77 9.58
CA ALA A 447 -37.92 -32.29 8.59
C ALA A 447 -37.67 -33.38 7.55
N ILE A 448 -37.17 -33.01 6.38
CA ILE A 448 -36.72 -33.95 5.37
C ILE A 448 -35.26 -33.67 5.04
N ARG A 449 -34.43 -34.71 5.04
CA ARG A 449 -33.05 -34.64 4.56
C ARG A 449 -33.01 -35.18 3.14
N VAL A 450 -32.63 -34.31 2.21
CA VAL A 450 -32.40 -34.64 0.81
C VAL A 450 -30.92 -34.92 0.65
N ASN A 451 -30.55 -36.19 0.45
CA ASN A 451 -29.17 -36.56 0.18
C ASN A 451 -28.85 -36.28 -1.29
N ILE A 452 -27.65 -35.75 -1.53
CA ILE A 452 -27.14 -35.39 -2.85
C ILE A 452 -26.12 -36.44 -3.26
N ASP A 453 -26.35 -37.06 -4.42
CA ASP A 453 -25.34 -37.88 -5.07
C ASP A 453 -24.83 -37.12 -6.30
N HIS A 454 -23.62 -36.57 -6.20
CA HIS A 454 -22.97 -35.83 -7.28
C HIS A 454 -22.72 -36.68 -8.54
N ASN A 455 -22.82 -38.01 -8.45
CA ASN A 455 -22.72 -38.92 -9.57
C ASN A 455 -24.06 -39.27 -10.21
N ALA A 456 -25.19 -38.93 -9.58
CA ALA A 456 -26.51 -39.24 -10.10
C ALA A 456 -26.85 -38.36 -11.31
N THR A 457 -27.53 -38.95 -12.30
CA THR A 457 -27.98 -38.25 -13.51
C THR A 457 -29.28 -37.48 -13.31
N ASP A 458 -30.11 -37.91 -12.36
CA ASP A 458 -31.45 -37.36 -12.15
C ASP A 458 -31.45 -36.38 -10.97
N GLU A 459 -31.80 -35.13 -11.26
CA GLU A 459 -31.90 -34.07 -10.26
C GLU A 459 -33.14 -34.29 -9.36
N PRO A 460 -33.00 -34.29 -8.03
CA PRO A 460 -34.11 -34.45 -7.11
C PRO A 460 -35.10 -33.29 -7.26
N ILE A 461 -36.36 -33.63 -7.51
CA ILE A 461 -37.47 -32.67 -7.56
C ILE A 461 -38.52 -33.15 -6.58
N ILE A 462 -38.72 -32.40 -5.51
CA ILE A 462 -39.66 -32.77 -4.45
C ILE A 462 -40.76 -31.71 -4.36
N PRO A 463 -42.04 -32.08 -4.51
CA PRO A 463 -43.17 -31.18 -4.30
C PRO A 463 -43.38 -30.95 -2.79
N PHE A 464 -43.45 -29.69 -2.37
CA PHE A 464 -43.80 -29.28 -1.01
C PHE A 464 -45.11 -28.51 -1.01
N LYS A 465 -45.93 -28.71 0.03
CA LYS A 465 -47.18 -27.99 0.23
C LYS A 465 -47.06 -27.02 1.41
N PHE A 466 -47.31 -25.75 1.13
CA PHE A 466 -47.31 -24.64 2.08
C PHE A 466 -48.68 -23.96 2.05
N GLY A 467 -49.54 -24.31 3.02
CA GLY A 467 -50.97 -23.95 2.99
C GLY A 467 -51.67 -24.56 1.76
N ASP A 468 -52.38 -23.75 0.98
CA ASP A 468 -53.04 -24.21 -0.26
C ASP A 468 -52.10 -24.31 -1.48
N LYS A 469 -50.82 -23.94 -1.32
CA LYS A 469 -49.88 -23.82 -2.44
C LYS A 469 -48.94 -25.02 -2.48
N ILE A 470 -48.80 -25.63 -3.66
CA ILE A 470 -47.80 -26.66 -3.93
C ILE A 470 -46.74 -26.05 -4.85
N LEU A 471 -45.46 -26.22 -4.52
CA LEU A 471 -44.33 -25.84 -5.36
C LEU A 471 -43.25 -26.91 -5.29
N ASN A 472 -42.42 -27.00 -6.32
CA ASN A 472 -41.30 -27.94 -6.32
C ASN A 472 -40.03 -27.28 -5.76
N ILE A 473 -39.27 -28.04 -4.99
CA ILE A 473 -37.86 -27.75 -4.70
C ILE A 473 -37.02 -28.67 -5.58
N ARG A 474 -36.23 -28.07 -6.48
CA ARG A 474 -35.37 -28.77 -7.42
C ARG A 474 -33.91 -28.60 -7.01
N PHE A 475 -33.20 -29.71 -6.83
CA PHE A 475 -31.79 -29.74 -6.49
C PHE A 475 -30.97 -29.98 -7.75
N LYS A 476 -30.40 -28.90 -8.30
CA LYS A 476 -29.65 -28.95 -9.54
C LYS A 476 -28.22 -29.38 -9.26
N TYR A 477 -27.86 -30.58 -9.70
CA TYR A 477 -26.48 -31.09 -9.65
C TYR A 477 -25.57 -30.32 -10.62
N LYS A 478 -24.26 -30.33 -10.34
CA LYS A 478 -23.28 -29.48 -11.04
C LYS A 478 -23.65 -28.00 -10.96
N GLY A 479 -23.98 -27.54 -9.74
CA GLY A 479 -24.10 -26.12 -9.43
C GLY A 479 -22.75 -25.39 -9.56
N ASP A 480 -22.69 -24.17 -9.08
CA ASP A 480 -21.46 -23.41 -9.07
C ASP A 480 -20.42 -24.13 -8.20
N LYS A 481 -19.16 -24.19 -8.67
CA LYS A 481 -18.06 -24.73 -7.87
C LYS A 481 -17.92 -23.91 -6.59
N THR A 482 -17.78 -24.59 -5.46
CA THR A 482 -17.51 -23.96 -4.17
C THR A 482 -16.25 -23.09 -4.32
N PRO A 483 -16.32 -21.80 -3.96
CA PRO A 483 -15.19 -20.91 -4.19
C PRO A 483 -14.02 -21.27 -3.28
N THR A 484 -12.81 -21.23 -3.83
CA THR A 484 -11.57 -21.32 -3.04
C THR A 484 -11.07 -19.93 -2.72
N LEU A 485 -10.94 -19.61 -1.42
CA LEU A 485 -10.43 -18.33 -0.96
C LEU A 485 -8.93 -18.38 -0.67
N THR A 486 -8.24 -17.31 -1.06
CA THR A 486 -6.85 -17.05 -0.68
C THR A 486 -6.78 -16.48 0.74
N PRO A 487 -5.65 -16.60 1.47
CA PRO A 487 -5.50 -15.96 2.78
C PRO A 487 -5.87 -14.48 2.77
N GLY A 488 -5.41 -13.70 1.78
CA GLY A 488 -5.79 -12.30 1.64
C GLY A 488 -7.29 -12.09 1.47
N SER A 489 -8.01 -12.98 0.75
CA SER A 489 -9.47 -12.87 0.62
C SER A 489 -10.22 -13.15 1.94
N VAL A 490 -9.70 -14.04 2.77
CA VAL A 490 -10.25 -14.29 4.11
C VAL A 490 -10.02 -13.07 5.01
N ILE A 491 -8.80 -12.51 4.99
CA ILE A 491 -8.46 -11.28 5.73
C ILE A 491 -9.35 -10.12 5.29
N ASP A 492 -9.52 -9.92 3.97
CA ASP A 492 -10.40 -8.87 3.44
C ASP A 492 -11.84 -9.03 3.95
N SER A 493 -12.34 -10.26 4.01
CA SER A 493 -13.69 -10.56 4.47
C SER A 493 -13.88 -10.26 5.96
N ILE A 494 -12.99 -10.76 6.83
CA ILE A 494 -13.18 -10.61 8.29
C ILE A 494 -12.90 -9.19 8.78
N TRP A 495 -12.05 -8.44 8.08
CA TRP A 495 -11.69 -7.07 8.47
C TRP A 495 -12.49 -5.98 7.75
N GLY A 496 -13.16 -6.30 6.63
CA GLY A 496 -13.99 -5.39 5.85
C GLY A 496 -15.44 -5.29 6.30
N GLU A 497 -16.33 -4.84 5.39
CA GLU A 497 -17.77 -4.62 5.67
C GLU A 497 -18.60 -5.92 5.81
N GLU A 498 -18.05 -7.08 5.43
CA GLU A 498 -18.77 -8.35 5.56
C GLU A 498 -18.83 -8.78 7.04
N GLU A 499 -20.01 -8.71 7.65
CA GLU A 499 -20.21 -9.19 9.02
C GLU A 499 -20.08 -10.73 9.08
N GLY A 500 -19.14 -11.21 9.89
CA GLY A 500 -19.01 -12.64 10.25
C GLY A 500 -17.59 -13.19 10.14
N GLY A 501 -17.30 -14.23 10.93
CA GLY A 501 -16.08 -15.02 10.82
C GLY A 501 -16.31 -16.33 10.03
N TYR A 502 -15.27 -17.14 9.94
CA TYR A 502 -15.35 -18.48 9.36
C TYR A 502 -15.33 -19.54 10.48
N THR A 503 -16.04 -20.65 10.28
CA THR A 503 -16.05 -21.77 11.23
C THR A 503 -15.69 -23.08 10.54
N HIS A 504 -15.00 -23.95 11.24
CA HIS A 504 -14.78 -25.33 10.82
C HIS A 504 -15.94 -26.24 11.26
N ASP A 505 -15.93 -27.49 10.82
CA ASP A 505 -16.94 -28.54 11.09
C ASP A 505 -17.01 -29.02 12.54
N GLY A 506 -16.08 -28.57 13.39
CA GLY A 506 -15.95 -28.98 14.79
C GLY A 506 -15.32 -30.36 15.00
N GLU A 507 -14.91 -31.08 13.95
CA GLU A 507 -14.24 -32.38 14.09
C GLU A 507 -12.80 -32.19 14.62
N ASP A 508 -12.32 -33.09 15.47
CA ASP A 508 -10.94 -33.03 15.98
C ASP A 508 -9.91 -33.24 14.86
N GLY A 509 -8.78 -32.52 14.92
CA GLY A 509 -7.70 -32.66 13.95
C GLY A 509 -7.69 -31.59 12.85
N ASP A 510 -7.21 -31.95 11.66
CA ASP A 510 -6.98 -30.99 10.56
C ASP A 510 -8.26 -30.57 9.85
N ILE A 511 -8.28 -29.31 9.43
CA ILE A 511 -9.32 -28.80 8.53
C ILE A 511 -9.05 -29.42 7.14
N THR A 512 -9.82 -30.45 6.79
CA THR A 512 -9.66 -31.18 5.52
C THR A 512 -10.70 -30.82 4.47
N GLY A 513 -11.91 -30.45 4.91
CA GLY A 513 -13.06 -30.10 4.08
C GLY A 513 -13.25 -28.60 3.84
N THR A 514 -14.50 -28.21 3.58
CA THR A 514 -14.93 -26.82 3.49
C THR A 514 -15.00 -26.16 4.86
N VAL A 515 -14.91 -24.84 4.87
CA VAL A 515 -15.20 -24.01 6.05
C VAL A 515 -16.45 -23.18 5.77
N ASN A 516 -17.26 -22.97 6.80
CA ASN A 516 -18.47 -22.15 6.68
C ASN A 516 -18.07 -20.68 6.78
N GLY A 517 -18.37 -19.88 5.75
CA GLY A 517 -18.15 -18.43 5.75
C GLY A 517 -19.45 -17.63 5.68
N PRO A 518 -19.37 -16.28 5.73
CA PRO A 518 -20.54 -15.40 5.72
C PRO A 518 -21.46 -15.55 4.49
N GLN A 519 -20.89 -16.00 3.35
CA GLN A 519 -21.60 -16.18 2.08
C GLN A 519 -21.91 -17.66 1.74
N GLY A 520 -21.71 -18.56 2.70
CA GLY A 520 -21.78 -20.01 2.52
C GLY A 520 -20.42 -20.70 2.63
N PRO A 521 -20.34 -22.01 2.33
CA PRO A 521 -19.12 -22.78 2.45
C PRO A 521 -18.11 -22.38 1.39
N VAL A 522 -16.86 -22.44 1.79
CA VAL A 522 -15.72 -22.11 0.94
C VAL A 522 -14.62 -23.15 1.14
N TYR A 523 -13.82 -23.37 0.10
CA TYR A 523 -12.52 -24.02 0.26
C TYR A 523 -11.48 -22.96 0.64
N ILE A 524 -10.51 -23.35 1.46
CA ILE A 524 -9.36 -22.49 1.76
C ILE A 524 -8.14 -23.02 1.01
N HIS A 525 -7.36 -22.12 0.43
CA HIS A 525 -6.13 -22.47 -0.26
C HIS A 525 -5.20 -23.30 0.64
N ASP A 526 -4.61 -24.37 0.10
CA ASP A 526 -3.89 -25.40 0.87
C ASP A 526 -2.81 -24.84 1.82
N ARG A 527 -2.00 -23.87 1.36
CA ARG A 527 -0.97 -23.22 2.20
C ARG A 527 -1.56 -22.56 3.46
N PHE A 528 -2.72 -21.91 3.34
CA PHE A 528 -3.37 -21.27 4.48
C PHE A 528 -4.08 -22.32 5.34
N ARG A 529 -4.72 -23.31 4.70
CA ARG A 529 -5.33 -24.47 5.36
C ARG A 529 -4.36 -25.16 6.33
N LYS A 530 -3.10 -25.37 5.93
CA LYS A 530 -2.07 -25.94 6.80
C LYS A 530 -1.82 -25.13 8.07
N LEU A 531 -1.81 -23.79 7.97
CA LEU A 531 -1.60 -22.92 9.12
C LEU A 531 -2.81 -22.90 10.06
N VAL A 532 -4.03 -22.77 9.52
CA VAL A 532 -5.24 -22.82 10.34
C VAL A 532 -5.47 -24.19 10.98
N SER A 533 -5.02 -25.28 10.34
CA SER A 533 -4.98 -26.60 10.97
C SER A 533 -4.02 -26.65 12.16
N LEU A 534 -2.87 -25.96 12.10
CA LEU A 534 -1.98 -25.84 13.27
C LEU A 534 -2.63 -25.03 14.40
N GLU A 535 -3.33 -23.94 14.08
CA GLU A 535 -4.11 -23.18 15.08
C GLU A 535 -5.16 -24.07 15.73
N LYS A 536 -5.90 -24.83 14.92
CA LYS A 536 -6.91 -25.76 15.39
C LYS A 536 -6.31 -26.84 16.29
N ARG A 537 -5.18 -27.44 15.90
CA ARG A 537 -4.46 -28.42 16.75
C ARG A 537 -4.06 -27.81 18.10
N MET A 538 -3.57 -26.57 18.14
CA MET A 538 -3.27 -25.86 19.39
C MET A 538 -4.52 -25.70 20.26
N VAL A 539 -5.67 -25.36 19.66
CA VAL A 539 -6.96 -25.21 20.35
C VAL A 539 -7.48 -26.56 20.87
N ASP A 540 -7.53 -27.58 20.03
CA ASP A 540 -8.06 -28.91 20.36
C ASP A 540 -7.28 -29.55 21.51
N GLN A 541 -5.95 -29.42 21.46
CA GLN A 541 -5.01 -30.02 22.41
C GLN A 541 -4.69 -29.10 23.59
N GLU A 542 -5.26 -27.89 23.61
CA GLU A 542 -4.97 -26.82 24.60
C GLU A 542 -3.47 -26.60 24.83
N SER A 543 -2.68 -26.66 23.76
CA SER A 543 -1.21 -26.59 23.82
C SER A 543 -0.68 -25.39 23.03
N PRO A 544 0.02 -24.43 23.67
CA PRO A 544 0.54 -23.25 23.00
C PRO A 544 1.84 -23.50 22.21
N TYR A 545 2.40 -24.71 22.21
CA TYR A 545 3.64 -25.05 21.51
C TYR A 545 3.48 -26.35 20.73
N LEU A 546 3.94 -26.34 19.48
CA LEU A 546 3.97 -27.51 18.63
C LEU A 546 5.38 -27.77 18.12
N TYR A 547 5.78 -29.04 18.10
CA TYR A 547 7.01 -29.50 17.46
C TYR A 547 6.68 -30.40 16.27
N ILE A 548 7.21 -30.08 15.09
CA ILE A 548 6.97 -30.82 13.85
C ILE A 548 8.24 -31.58 13.45
N GLU A 549 8.13 -32.89 13.43
CA GLU A 549 9.15 -33.81 12.91
C GLU A 549 8.71 -34.34 11.56
N LYS A 550 9.68 -34.56 10.66
CA LYS A 550 9.36 -35.18 9.37
C LYS A 550 9.47 -36.69 9.49
N ASN A 551 8.40 -37.39 9.16
CA ASN A 551 8.45 -38.85 9.14
C ASN A 551 9.38 -39.30 8.00
N GLU A 552 10.50 -39.95 8.34
CA GLU A 552 11.50 -40.41 7.37
C GLU A 552 10.95 -41.40 6.33
N PHE A 553 9.88 -42.13 6.66
CA PHE A 553 9.29 -43.16 5.80
C PHE A 553 8.15 -42.65 4.93
N SER A 554 7.22 -41.86 5.48
CA SER A 554 6.09 -41.30 4.72
C SER A 554 6.39 -39.95 4.09
N GLY A 555 7.40 -39.23 4.59
CA GLY A 555 7.68 -37.85 4.21
C GLY A 555 6.67 -36.84 4.76
N GLU A 556 5.70 -37.29 5.57
CA GLU A 556 4.64 -36.46 6.16
C GLU A 556 5.11 -35.82 7.47
N ASP A 557 4.52 -34.66 7.77
CA ASP A 557 4.79 -33.91 9.00
C ASP A 557 4.03 -34.53 10.18
N ASN A 558 4.75 -34.96 11.21
CA ASN A 558 4.20 -35.44 12.47
C ASN A 558 4.30 -34.34 13.53
N THR A 559 3.17 -33.92 14.08
CA THR A 559 3.13 -32.87 15.10
C THR A 559 3.03 -33.46 16.49
N LYS A 560 3.91 -33.02 17.38
CA LYS A 560 3.94 -33.37 18.79
C LYS A 560 3.65 -32.13 19.64
N THR A 561 2.97 -32.34 20.75
CA THR A 561 2.86 -31.36 21.83
C THR A 561 3.95 -31.63 22.86
N GLN A 562 4.42 -30.56 23.50
CA GLN A 562 5.30 -30.66 24.65
C GLN A 562 4.71 -29.82 25.78
N ASN A 563 4.56 -30.44 26.95
CA ASN A 563 4.20 -29.70 28.15
C ASN A 563 5.45 -29.05 28.75
N PHE A 564 5.33 -27.81 29.17
CA PHE A 564 6.36 -27.05 29.86
C PHE A 564 5.74 -26.19 30.96
N SER A 565 6.53 -25.86 31.98
CA SER A 565 6.07 -25.05 33.12
C SER A 565 6.04 -23.57 32.73
N ILE A 566 4.93 -22.90 32.99
CA ILE A 566 4.76 -21.45 32.90
C ILE A 566 3.99 -20.95 34.11
N ALA A 567 4.00 -19.64 34.34
CA ALA A 567 3.24 -19.03 35.42
C ALA A 567 1.74 -19.31 35.27
N TYR A 568 1.08 -19.60 36.39
CA TYR A 568 -0.33 -20.00 36.45
C TYR A 568 -1.29 -18.96 35.84
N ASP A 569 -0.97 -17.67 35.95
CA ASP A 569 -1.78 -16.60 35.39
C ASP A 569 -1.74 -16.56 33.85
N ILE A 570 -0.58 -16.88 33.26
CA ILE A 570 -0.43 -17.03 31.80
C ILE A 570 -1.21 -18.25 31.30
N ASP A 571 -1.02 -19.40 31.96
CA ASP A 571 -1.71 -20.65 31.62
C ASP A 571 -3.23 -20.48 31.65
N LEU A 572 -3.76 -19.93 32.76
CA LEU A 572 -5.19 -19.67 32.92
C LEU A 572 -5.75 -18.72 31.86
N ALA A 573 -4.98 -17.70 31.44
CA ALA A 573 -5.39 -16.78 30.38
C ALA A 573 -5.45 -17.48 29.02
N LEU A 574 -4.46 -18.31 28.68
CA LEU A 574 -4.44 -19.09 27.45
C LEU A 574 -5.56 -20.13 27.37
N SER A 575 -5.84 -20.87 28.45
CA SER A 575 -6.93 -21.85 28.45
C SER A 575 -8.29 -21.21 28.19
N ARG A 576 -8.50 -19.96 28.65
CA ARG A 576 -9.73 -19.21 28.34
C ARG A 576 -9.81 -18.81 26.88
N ILE A 577 -8.69 -18.43 26.27
CA ILE A 577 -8.60 -18.14 24.83
C ILE A 577 -8.91 -19.42 24.01
N PHE A 578 -8.29 -20.57 24.33
CA PHE A 578 -8.59 -21.83 23.64
C PHE A 578 -10.05 -22.24 23.78
N ARG A 579 -10.63 -22.08 24.98
CA ARG A 579 -12.06 -22.36 25.21
C ARG A 579 -12.98 -21.48 24.37
N TYR A 580 -12.65 -20.20 24.20
CA TYR A 580 -13.40 -19.31 23.32
C TYR A 580 -13.45 -19.87 21.89
N PHE A 581 -12.30 -20.21 21.31
CA PHE A 581 -12.21 -20.76 19.95
C PHE A 581 -12.92 -22.10 19.79
N LYS A 582 -12.80 -22.99 20.78
CA LYS A 582 -13.50 -24.28 20.81
C LYS A 582 -15.02 -24.14 20.85
N ASN A 583 -15.54 -23.20 21.64
CA ASN A 583 -16.98 -22.96 21.72
C ASN A 583 -17.56 -22.37 20.42
N MET A 584 -16.76 -21.58 19.71
CA MET A 584 -17.16 -20.90 18.47
C MET A 584 -16.87 -21.73 17.20
N ASN A 585 -16.27 -22.91 17.33
CA ASN A 585 -15.79 -23.74 16.20
C ASN A 585 -14.96 -22.93 15.19
N THR A 586 -14.07 -22.09 15.68
CA THR A 586 -13.25 -21.18 14.85
C THR A 586 -11.80 -21.14 15.34
N VAL A 587 -10.95 -20.45 14.59
CA VAL A 587 -9.54 -20.23 14.91
C VAL A 587 -9.18 -18.75 14.74
N PRO A 588 -8.10 -18.24 15.36
CA PRO A 588 -7.73 -16.83 15.29
C PRO A 588 -7.69 -16.23 13.88
N SER A 589 -7.20 -16.99 12.89
CA SER A 589 -7.10 -16.51 11.50
C SER A 589 -8.43 -16.44 10.74
N PHE A 590 -9.52 -16.93 11.34
CA PHE A 590 -10.86 -16.96 10.74
C PHE A 590 -11.82 -15.91 11.30
N ILE A 591 -11.40 -15.12 12.29
CA ILE A 591 -12.28 -14.17 12.95
C ILE A 591 -11.55 -12.87 13.24
N ARG A 592 -12.25 -11.75 13.07
CA ARG A 592 -11.82 -10.47 13.65
C ARG A 592 -12.16 -10.50 15.14
N PRO A 593 -11.20 -10.23 16.06
CA PRO A 593 -11.49 -10.32 17.48
C PRO A 593 -12.66 -9.44 17.91
N ASP A 594 -13.66 -10.08 18.52
CA ASP A 594 -14.81 -9.40 19.10
C ASP A 594 -14.49 -8.80 20.47
N GLU A 595 -15.49 -8.19 21.11
CA GLU A 595 -15.30 -7.56 22.43
C GLU A 595 -14.88 -8.55 23.53
N GLU A 596 -15.38 -9.79 23.48
CA GLU A 596 -15.03 -10.84 24.45
C GLU A 596 -13.58 -11.29 24.24
N LEU A 597 -13.22 -11.63 23.01
CA LEU A 597 -11.87 -12.07 22.67
C LEU A 597 -10.85 -10.97 22.92
N CYS A 598 -11.17 -9.70 22.64
CA CYS A 598 -10.30 -8.56 22.97
C CYS A 598 -10.00 -8.48 24.48
N LYS A 599 -10.97 -8.76 25.34
CA LYS A 599 -10.75 -8.79 26.80
C LYS A 599 -9.87 -9.96 27.21
N LEU A 600 -10.07 -11.14 26.62
CA LEU A 600 -9.23 -12.32 26.87
C LEU A 600 -7.78 -12.09 26.44
N TYR A 601 -7.59 -11.50 25.25
CA TYR A 601 -6.28 -11.13 24.72
C TYR A 601 -5.57 -10.10 25.60
N LYS A 602 -6.26 -9.03 26.04
CA LYS A 602 -5.68 -8.04 26.95
C LYS A 602 -5.19 -8.67 28.26
N HIS A 603 -6.01 -9.52 28.89
CA HIS A 603 -5.58 -10.24 30.10
C HIS A 603 -4.36 -11.15 29.87
N TYR A 604 -4.26 -11.82 28.72
CA TYR A 604 -3.11 -12.64 28.38
C TYR A 604 -1.82 -11.81 28.23
N ILE A 605 -1.88 -10.70 27.49
CA ILE A 605 -0.75 -9.77 27.31
C ILE A 605 -0.30 -9.19 28.65
N ASP A 606 -1.23 -8.78 29.51
CA ASP A 606 -0.93 -8.22 30.84
C ASP A 606 -0.26 -9.26 31.74
N ALA A 607 -0.72 -10.51 31.72
CA ALA A 607 -0.13 -11.61 32.49
C ALA A 607 1.32 -11.89 32.03
N VAL A 608 1.55 -11.93 30.70
CA VAL A 608 2.90 -12.10 30.13
C VAL A 608 3.80 -10.93 30.54
N HIS A 609 3.36 -9.68 30.33
CA HIS A 609 4.15 -8.50 30.66
C HIS A 609 4.55 -8.45 32.15
N LYS A 610 3.59 -8.75 33.05
CA LYS A 610 3.86 -8.82 34.48
C LYS A 610 4.91 -9.87 34.82
N ASN A 611 4.87 -11.03 34.17
CA ASN A 611 5.89 -12.07 34.36
C ASN A 611 7.27 -11.62 33.84
N MET A 612 7.31 -10.95 32.68
CA MET A 612 8.54 -10.38 32.11
C MET A 612 9.21 -9.35 33.03
N GLN A 613 8.42 -8.51 33.71
CA GLN A 613 8.93 -7.52 34.68
C GLN A 613 9.52 -8.15 35.95
N ASN A 614 9.15 -9.39 36.28
CA ASN A 614 9.58 -10.07 37.50
C ASN A 614 10.75 -11.05 37.28
N ILE A 615 11.31 -11.12 36.07
CA ILE A 615 12.47 -11.97 35.77
C ILE A 615 13.68 -11.49 36.57
N SER A 616 14.35 -12.41 37.27
CA SER A 616 15.56 -12.12 38.04
C SER A 616 16.70 -11.64 37.12
N THR A 617 17.29 -10.50 37.46
CA THR A 617 18.47 -9.95 36.75
C THR A 617 19.79 -10.34 37.41
N VAL A 618 19.76 -11.24 38.39
CA VAL A 618 20.94 -11.66 39.17
C VAL A 618 21.28 -13.12 38.94
N GLU A 619 20.27 -13.97 38.74
CA GLU A 619 20.43 -15.39 38.46
C GLU A 619 20.49 -15.66 36.95
N SER A 620 21.04 -16.81 36.57
CA SER A 620 21.03 -17.30 35.19
C SER A 620 19.58 -17.39 34.68
N PHE A 621 19.32 -16.86 33.49
CA PHE A 621 17.95 -16.75 32.97
C PHE A 621 17.28 -18.12 32.79
N ASN A 622 18.05 -19.13 32.37
CA ASN A 622 17.58 -20.51 32.20
C ASN A 622 17.15 -21.23 33.49
N ASN A 623 17.45 -20.67 34.67
CA ASN A 623 16.97 -21.18 35.95
C ASN A 623 15.57 -20.67 36.31
N THR A 624 14.97 -19.81 35.48
CA THR A 624 13.64 -19.25 35.71
C THR A 624 12.61 -19.93 34.82
N ASP A 625 11.40 -20.21 35.34
CA ASP A 625 10.29 -20.72 34.53
C ASP A 625 9.89 -19.73 33.41
N SER A 626 10.24 -18.45 33.56
CA SER A 626 10.10 -17.41 32.55
C SER A 626 10.87 -17.68 31.26
N PHE A 627 11.90 -18.53 31.28
CA PHE A 627 12.58 -19.01 30.07
C PHE A 627 11.61 -19.67 29.08
N ASN A 628 10.59 -20.38 29.60
CA ASN A 628 9.63 -21.07 28.77
C ASN A 628 8.60 -20.15 28.10
N ILE A 629 8.55 -18.85 28.46
CA ILE A 629 7.71 -17.86 27.77
C ILE A 629 8.07 -17.80 26.27
N ALA A 630 9.33 -18.07 25.92
CA ALA A 630 9.80 -18.10 24.54
C ALA A 630 9.18 -19.20 23.68
N LYS A 631 8.49 -20.19 24.30
CA LYS A 631 7.78 -21.26 23.59
C LYS A 631 6.29 -20.98 23.39
N LEU A 632 5.75 -19.90 23.98
CA LEU A 632 4.33 -19.57 23.89
C LEU A 632 3.94 -19.19 22.47
N GLY A 633 2.99 -19.91 21.89
CA GLY A 633 2.52 -19.70 20.53
C GLY A 633 3.56 -20.02 19.47
N VAL A 634 4.54 -20.89 19.76
CA VAL A 634 5.60 -21.24 18.81
C VAL A 634 5.34 -22.60 18.17
N VAL A 635 5.46 -22.66 16.85
CA VAL A 635 5.57 -23.92 16.10
C VAL A 635 7.03 -24.08 15.68
N GLU A 636 7.70 -25.08 16.22
CA GLU A 636 9.09 -25.41 15.92
C GLU A 636 9.15 -26.60 14.97
N LYS A 637 10.07 -26.57 14.00
CA LYS A 637 10.33 -27.67 13.07
C LYS A 637 11.70 -28.27 13.33
N GLU A 638 11.85 -29.54 13.01
CA GLU A 638 13.09 -30.31 13.15
C GLU A 638 14.30 -29.70 12.42
N ASP A 639 14.08 -28.94 11.34
CA ASP A 639 15.15 -28.23 10.62
C ASP A 639 15.70 -26.99 11.36
N GLY A 640 15.08 -26.64 12.50
CA GLY A 640 15.40 -25.48 13.34
C GLY A 640 14.69 -24.20 12.91
N THR A 641 13.74 -24.27 11.98
CA THR A 641 12.84 -23.14 11.68
C THR A 641 11.74 -23.03 12.73
N ILE A 642 11.30 -21.81 13.02
CA ILE A 642 10.17 -21.58 13.92
C ILE A 642 9.13 -20.67 13.28
N MET A 643 7.90 -20.77 13.74
CA MET A 643 6.80 -19.89 13.35
C MET A 643 6.09 -19.38 14.60
N LEU A 644 5.83 -18.08 14.65
CA LEU A 644 4.97 -17.48 15.65
C LEU A 644 3.53 -17.61 15.18
N SER A 645 2.72 -18.33 15.94
CA SER A 645 1.30 -18.49 15.72
C SER A 645 0.52 -17.28 16.23
N PRO A 646 -0.79 -17.19 15.94
CA PRO A 646 -1.63 -16.12 16.45
C PRO A 646 -1.79 -16.15 17.98
N PHE A 647 -1.32 -17.21 18.65
CA PHE A 647 -1.27 -17.33 20.11
C PHE A 647 0.03 -16.80 20.73
N HIS A 648 1.05 -16.47 19.92
CA HIS A 648 2.26 -15.87 20.44
C HIS A 648 1.94 -14.46 21.00
N PRO A 649 2.48 -14.04 22.16
CA PRO A 649 2.15 -12.75 22.78
C PRO A 649 2.28 -11.56 21.82
N LEU A 650 3.35 -11.50 21.03
CA LEU A 650 3.53 -10.46 20.01
C LEU A 650 2.39 -10.44 18.98
N MET A 651 1.94 -11.61 18.51
CA MET A 651 0.88 -11.72 17.51
C MET A 651 -0.49 -11.37 18.09
N VAL A 652 -0.76 -11.74 19.34
CA VAL A 652 -1.97 -11.32 20.06
C VAL A 652 -2.01 -9.79 20.22
N SER A 653 -0.89 -9.17 20.59
CA SER A 653 -0.81 -7.70 20.69
C SER A 653 -0.98 -7.00 19.34
N TYR A 654 -0.48 -7.61 18.25
CA TYR A 654 -0.68 -7.14 16.88
C TYR A 654 -2.16 -7.19 16.48
N ALA A 655 -2.86 -8.30 16.78
CA ALA A 655 -4.29 -8.44 16.52
C ALA A 655 -5.13 -7.41 17.29
N LEU A 656 -4.78 -7.10 18.55
CA LEU A 656 -5.42 -6.04 19.31
C LEU A 656 -5.24 -4.66 18.67
N GLN A 657 -4.01 -4.32 18.26
CA GLN A 657 -3.72 -3.05 17.59
C GLN A 657 -4.47 -2.94 16.25
N MET A 658 -4.61 -4.05 15.53
CA MET A 658 -5.42 -4.12 14.30
C MET A 658 -6.89 -3.79 14.58
N VAL A 659 -7.49 -4.34 15.64
CA VAL A 659 -8.89 -4.02 16.03
C VAL A 659 -9.06 -2.54 16.34
N GLU A 660 -8.09 -1.93 17.00
CA GLU A 660 -8.12 -0.51 17.37
C GLU A 660 -7.89 0.43 16.17
N SER A 661 -7.14 -0.01 15.14
CA SER A 661 -6.73 0.85 14.02
C SER A 661 -7.54 0.66 12.74
N VAL A 662 -8.15 -0.51 12.54
CA VAL A 662 -8.88 -0.84 11.30
C VAL A 662 -10.38 -0.69 11.54
N ASP A 663 -10.97 0.38 11.02
CA ASP A 663 -12.41 0.55 10.95
C ASP A 663 -12.98 -0.32 9.81
N SER A 664 -14.05 -1.08 10.09
CA SER A 664 -14.68 -1.96 9.09
C SER A 664 -15.44 -1.19 8.00
N VAL A 665 -15.91 0.04 8.30
CA VAL A 665 -16.63 0.93 7.38
C VAL A 665 -15.65 1.71 6.50
N GLU A 666 -14.54 2.17 7.07
CA GLU A 666 -13.48 2.86 6.31
C GLU A 666 -12.38 1.90 5.81
N TYR A 667 -12.69 0.60 5.73
CA TYR A 667 -11.76 -0.44 5.34
C TYR A 667 -11.10 -0.14 3.99
N ASN A 668 -9.77 -0.07 3.98
CA ASN A 668 -8.98 0.17 2.78
C ASN A 668 -7.98 -0.96 2.56
N LYS A 669 -8.32 -1.85 1.63
CA LYS A 669 -7.47 -2.97 1.23
C LYS A 669 -6.01 -2.58 0.95
N LYS A 670 -5.77 -1.44 0.27
CA LYS A 670 -4.40 -1.01 -0.07
C LYS A 670 -3.56 -0.70 1.18
N VAL A 671 -4.20 -0.27 2.27
CA VAL A 671 -3.50 -0.04 3.55
C VAL A 671 -3.23 -1.37 4.23
N ILE A 672 -4.22 -2.27 4.26
CA ILE A 672 -4.07 -3.61 4.85
C ILE A 672 -2.96 -4.41 4.19
N ASP A 673 -2.84 -4.34 2.86
CA ASP A 673 -1.80 -5.00 2.08
C ASP A 673 -0.37 -4.52 2.43
N GLU A 674 -0.21 -3.37 3.10
CA GLU A 674 1.09 -2.82 3.53
C GLU A 674 1.43 -3.14 5.00
N LEU A 675 0.48 -3.67 5.77
CA LEU A 675 0.70 -4.00 7.18
C LEU A 675 1.59 -5.23 7.32
N SER A 676 2.48 -5.23 8.32
CA SER A 676 3.36 -6.36 8.55
C SER A 676 3.89 -6.44 9.99
N PRO A 677 3.68 -7.57 10.69
CA PRO A 677 4.31 -7.84 11.99
C PRO A 677 5.79 -8.21 11.88
N LEU A 678 6.31 -8.41 10.67
CA LEU A 678 7.55 -9.13 10.40
C LEU A 678 8.79 -8.58 11.13
N TYR A 679 8.91 -7.25 11.24
CA TYR A 679 10.11 -6.60 11.74
C TYR A 679 9.97 -6.01 13.14
N LEU A 680 8.88 -6.34 13.85
CA LEU A 680 8.77 -6.06 15.29
C LEU A 680 9.79 -6.86 16.10
N MET A 681 10.25 -8.00 15.58
CA MET A 681 11.30 -8.82 16.17
C MET A 681 12.19 -9.40 15.04
N PRO A 682 13.08 -8.60 14.44
CA PRO A 682 13.74 -8.96 13.18
C PRO A 682 14.73 -10.13 13.32
N TYR A 683 15.38 -10.26 14.48
CA TYR A 683 16.34 -11.31 14.78
C TYR A 683 16.13 -11.83 16.20
N ILE A 684 16.33 -13.12 16.39
CA ILE A 684 16.19 -13.80 17.69
C ILE A 684 17.30 -14.82 17.90
N TYR A 685 17.69 -15.07 19.15
CA TYR A 685 18.34 -16.32 19.51
C TYR A 685 17.27 -17.34 19.86
N TYR A 686 17.40 -18.54 19.32
CA TYR A 686 16.52 -19.65 19.67
C TYR A 686 17.29 -20.96 19.55
N GLY A 687 17.31 -21.75 20.62
CA GLY A 687 18.24 -22.86 20.77
C GLY A 687 19.70 -22.40 20.58
N ASN A 688 20.45 -23.10 19.74
CA ASN A 688 21.85 -22.81 19.45
C ASN A 688 22.07 -22.00 18.16
N SER A 689 21.03 -21.31 17.67
CA SER A 689 21.10 -20.58 16.39
C SER A 689 20.51 -19.19 16.51
N VAL A 690 20.98 -18.30 15.64
CA VAL A 690 20.33 -17.02 15.38
C VAL A 690 19.33 -17.25 14.26
N LEU A 691 18.08 -16.86 14.50
CA LEU A 691 17.04 -16.87 13.49
C LEU A 691 16.71 -15.45 13.06
N LYS A 692 16.33 -15.29 11.79
CA LYS A 692 15.86 -14.03 11.21
C LYS A 692 14.40 -14.18 10.79
N ALA A 693 13.61 -13.15 11.01
CA ALA A 693 12.27 -13.07 10.47
C ALA A 693 12.35 -13.02 8.93
N ILE A 694 11.58 -13.87 8.24
CA ILE A 694 11.56 -13.94 6.79
C ILE A 694 10.15 -13.70 6.24
N SER A 695 10.07 -12.91 5.18
CA SER A 695 8.92 -12.96 4.30
C SER A 695 9.07 -14.23 3.46
N SER A 696 8.18 -15.20 3.67
CA SER A 696 8.14 -16.44 2.91
C SER A 696 6.84 -16.50 2.11
N THR A 697 6.82 -17.29 1.04
CA THR A 697 5.60 -17.48 0.25
C THR A 697 4.47 -18.17 1.03
N GLU A 698 4.80 -18.78 2.17
CA GLU A 698 3.83 -19.34 3.13
C GLU A 698 3.13 -18.26 3.96
N THR A 699 3.77 -17.09 4.21
CA THR A 699 3.31 -16.08 5.18
C THR A 699 3.22 -14.65 4.62
N GLU A 700 3.65 -14.37 3.40
CA GLU A 700 3.75 -13.01 2.82
C GLU A 700 2.41 -12.27 2.63
N ASP A 701 1.27 -12.94 2.78
CA ASP A 701 -0.07 -12.36 2.78
C ASP A 701 -0.91 -12.81 3.98
N ILE A 702 -0.24 -13.10 5.09
CA ILE A 702 -0.84 -13.55 6.34
C ILE A 702 -0.36 -12.64 7.45
N LEU A 703 -1.30 -11.93 8.09
CA LEU A 703 -1.00 -11.00 9.19
C LEU A 703 -0.95 -11.68 10.57
N THR A 704 -1.34 -12.95 10.64
CA THR A 704 -1.50 -13.71 11.88
C THR A 704 -0.34 -14.65 12.19
N TRP A 705 0.62 -14.78 11.27
CA TRP A 705 1.79 -15.66 11.39
C TRP A 705 3.08 -14.95 11.01
N VAL A 706 4.18 -15.27 11.71
CA VAL A 706 5.53 -14.83 11.33
C VAL A 706 6.46 -16.03 11.29
N LYS A 707 7.22 -16.20 10.20
CA LYS A 707 8.20 -17.27 10.04
C LYS A 707 9.61 -16.78 10.33
N TYR A 708 10.40 -17.61 10.99
CA TYR A 708 11.81 -17.43 11.24
C TYR A 708 12.62 -18.60 10.66
N ASP A 709 13.78 -18.27 10.09
CA ASP A 709 14.74 -19.25 9.58
C ASP A 709 16.15 -18.89 10.06
N LYS A 710 17.06 -19.86 10.02
CA LYS A 710 18.47 -19.68 10.38
C LYS A 710 19.07 -18.54 9.58
N ALA A 711 19.71 -17.62 10.30
CA ALA A 711 20.20 -16.38 9.72
C ALA A 711 21.26 -16.62 8.64
N ASP A 712 22.08 -17.66 8.82
CA ASP A 712 23.20 -18.09 7.98
C ASP A 712 22.84 -19.14 6.91
N ASN A 713 21.56 -19.48 6.74
CA ASN A 713 21.14 -20.49 5.77
C ASN A 713 21.30 -19.99 4.31
N ALA A 714 22.41 -20.35 3.68
CA ALA A 714 22.76 -19.96 2.31
C ALA A 714 21.92 -20.65 1.22
N GLN A 715 21.23 -21.76 1.54
CA GLN A 715 20.41 -22.52 0.59
C GLN A 715 18.93 -22.10 0.59
N HIS A 716 18.55 -21.25 1.55
CA HIS A 716 17.18 -20.83 1.72
C HIS A 716 16.71 -19.94 0.55
N ILE A 717 15.58 -20.33 -0.03
CA ILE A 717 14.90 -19.53 -1.06
C ILE A 717 13.99 -18.51 -0.36
N TYR A 718 14.27 -17.23 -0.54
CA TYR A 718 13.53 -16.11 0.07
C TYR A 718 12.87 -15.24 -0.99
N GLY A 719 11.84 -14.49 -0.59
CA GLY A 719 11.19 -13.52 -1.46
C GLY A 719 10.24 -12.58 -0.73
N SER A 720 9.98 -11.42 -1.33
CA SER A 720 8.99 -10.42 -0.89
C SER A 720 8.22 -9.89 -2.09
N LYS A 721 6.88 -9.84 -1.98
CA LYS A 721 6.03 -9.28 -3.04
C LYS A 721 6.47 -7.85 -3.39
N SER A 722 6.83 -7.06 -2.38
CA SER A 722 7.29 -5.68 -2.54
C SER A 722 8.58 -5.60 -3.34
N THR A 723 9.56 -6.48 -3.09
CA THR A 723 10.80 -6.55 -3.87
C THR A 723 10.55 -7.00 -5.31
N SER A 724 9.68 -7.98 -5.52
CA SER A 724 9.29 -8.43 -6.87
C SER A 724 8.62 -7.32 -7.67
N LYS A 725 7.75 -6.54 -7.03
CA LYS A 725 7.09 -5.37 -7.61
C LYS A 725 8.10 -4.28 -7.92
N LEU A 726 9.02 -3.98 -7.00
CA LEU A 726 10.13 -3.04 -7.23
C LEU A 726 10.94 -3.43 -8.47
N ILE A 727 11.33 -4.70 -8.60
CA ILE A 727 12.07 -5.21 -9.77
C ILE A 727 11.25 -5.00 -11.05
N THR A 728 9.97 -5.38 -11.03
CA THR A 728 9.04 -5.18 -12.16
C THR A 728 8.98 -3.71 -12.59
N ASP A 729 8.79 -2.81 -11.63
CA ASP A 729 8.59 -1.39 -11.89
C ASP A 729 9.90 -0.72 -12.32
N LYS A 730 11.05 -1.11 -11.77
CA LYS A 730 12.36 -0.59 -12.21
C LYS A 730 12.69 -1.00 -13.64
N ILE A 731 12.36 -2.24 -14.05
CA ILE A 731 12.51 -2.67 -15.45
C ILE A 731 11.66 -1.79 -16.37
N LYS A 732 10.36 -1.58 -16.04
CA LYS A 732 9.47 -0.73 -16.84
C LYS A 732 9.96 0.71 -16.90
N ASN A 733 10.28 1.29 -15.75
CA ASN A 733 10.74 2.67 -15.65
C ASN A 733 12.03 2.89 -16.43
N PHE A 734 12.98 1.94 -16.43
CA PHE A 734 14.18 2.07 -17.24
C PHE A 734 13.83 2.11 -18.73
N ILE A 735 13.05 1.15 -19.23
CA ILE A 735 12.66 1.09 -20.65
C ILE A 735 11.89 2.35 -21.06
N ASP A 736 10.97 2.83 -20.23
CA ASP A 736 10.13 3.99 -20.51
C ASP A 736 10.91 5.30 -20.51
N ASN A 737 11.92 5.46 -19.65
CA ASN A 737 12.75 6.66 -19.59
C ASN A 737 13.87 6.67 -20.64
N PHE A 738 14.39 5.50 -21.01
CA PHE A 738 15.52 5.36 -21.93
C PHE A 738 15.16 4.65 -23.24
N LYS A 739 14.02 5.01 -23.83
CA LYS A 739 13.49 4.41 -25.07
C LYS A 739 14.49 4.38 -26.24
N TYR A 740 15.43 5.33 -26.28
CA TYR A 740 16.45 5.39 -27.33
C TYR A 740 17.44 4.21 -27.30
N TYR A 741 17.60 3.51 -26.18
CA TYR A 741 18.37 2.25 -26.12
C TYR A 741 17.60 1.07 -26.73
N PHE A 742 16.27 1.18 -26.83
CA PHE A 742 15.37 0.09 -27.23
C PHE A 742 14.50 0.50 -28.43
N PRO A 743 15.11 0.69 -29.63
CA PRO A 743 14.35 1.03 -30.83
C PRO A 743 13.38 -0.07 -31.26
N ASP A 744 13.66 -1.33 -30.87
CA ASP A 744 12.80 -2.48 -31.08
C ASP A 744 12.77 -3.39 -29.83
N VAL A 745 11.73 -4.22 -29.72
CA VAL A 745 11.55 -5.17 -28.62
C VAL A 745 12.64 -6.24 -28.57
N ASP A 746 13.32 -6.54 -29.68
CA ASP A 746 14.39 -7.52 -29.75
C ASP A 746 15.73 -6.99 -29.24
N CYS A 747 15.88 -5.68 -29.02
CA CYS A 747 17.05 -5.08 -28.35
C CYS A 747 17.02 -5.43 -26.86
N PRO A 748 17.90 -6.30 -26.34
CA PRO A 748 17.73 -6.79 -24.99
C PRO A 748 18.03 -5.71 -23.94
N ILE A 749 17.17 -5.62 -22.92
CA ILE A 749 17.56 -4.98 -21.67
C ILE A 749 18.46 -5.94 -20.88
N ARG A 750 19.69 -5.51 -20.64
CA ARG A 750 20.64 -6.18 -19.74
C ARG A 750 20.37 -5.84 -18.29
N ILE A 751 20.11 -6.86 -17.49
CA ILE A 751 19.85 -6.77 -16.07
C ILE A 751 20.91 -7.56 -15.34
N SER A 752 21.56 -6.95 -14.34
CA SER A 752 22.49 -7.67 -13.48
C SER A 752 21.90 -7.91 -12.11
N ALA A 753 22.15 -9.08 -11.55
CA ALA A 753 21.68 -9.46 -10.23
C ALA A 753 22.84 -9.92 -9.37
N ILE A 754 23.07 -9.25 -8.24
CA ILE A 754 24.20 -9.51 -7.34
C ILE A 754 23.64 -9.81 -5.95
N GLY A 755 24.01 -10.96 -5.39
CA GLY A 755 23.54 -11.40 -4.06
C GLY A 755 22.10 -11.93 -4.04
N LEU A 756 21.50 -12.22 -5.21
CA LEU A 756 20.11 -12.63 -5.39
C LEU A 756 19.92 -14.08 -5.86
N SER A 757 20.97 -14.90 -5.82
CA SER A 757 20.97 -16.28 -6.35
C SER A 757 19.85 -17.19 -5.83
N GLN A 758 19.43 -17.02 -4.58
CA GLN A 758 18.30 -17.77 -4.00
C GLN A 758 17.00 -16.96 -3.92
N SER A 759 16.98 -15.73 -4.43
CA SER A 759 15.79 -14.90 -4.37
C SER A 759 14.80 -15.27 -5.47
N VAL A 760 13.56 -15.59 -5.08
CA VAL A 760 12.45 -15.74 -6.02
C VAL A 760 12.12 -14.41 -6.71
N ASP A 761 12.45 -13.27 -6.07
CA ASP A 761 11.94 -11.96 -6.48
C ASP A 761 12.42 -11.51 -7.85
N LEU A 762 13.65 -11.88 -8.21
CA LEU A 762 14.19 -11.57 -9.53
C LEU A 762 13.33 -12.20 -10.62
N VAL A 763 13.07 -13.51 -10.50
CA VAL A 763 12.29 -14.25 -11.47
C VAL A 763 10.81 -13.87 -11.42
N ARG A 764 10.25 -13.68 -10.21
CA ARG A 764 8.87 -13.22 -10.02
C ARG A 764 8.65 -11.82 -10.57
N GLY A 765 9.61 -10.92 -10.41
CA GLY A 765 9.59 -9.58 -11.00
C GLY A 765 9.70 -9.59 -12.52
N ILE A 766 10.54 -10.45 -13.10
CA ILE A 766 10.61 -10.65 -14.56
C ILE A 766 9.29 -11.21 -15.10
N VAL A 767 8.70 -12.22 -14.43
CA VAL A 767 7.39 -12.76 -14.81
C VAL A 767 6.30 -11.70 -14.70
N GLY A 768 6.32 -10.87 -13.65
CA GLY A 768 5.41 -9.73 -13.48
C GLY A 768 5.56 -8.68 -14.60
N PHE A 769 6.79 -8.42 -15.05
CA PHE A 769 7.05 -7.57 -16.21
C PHE A 769 6.50 -8.17 -17.50
N ILE A 770 6.73 -9.47 -17.74
CA ILE A 770 6.22 -10.19 -18.93
C ILE A 770 4.69 -10.14 -18.94
N ASP A 771 4.04 -10.44 -17.81
CA ASP A 771 2.59 -10.44 -17.70
C ASP A 771 1.98 -9.06 -17.97
N ALA A 772 2.60 -8.00 -17.44
CA ALA A 772 2.15 -6.63 -17.67
C ALA A 772 2.38 -6.19 -19.13
N SER A 773 3.50 -6.59 -19.74
CA SER A 773 3.91 -6.15 -21.08
C SER A 773 3.15 -6.88 -22.19
N ARG A 774 2.90 -8.20 -22.05
CA ARG A 774 2.16 -8.98 -23.05
C ARG A 774 0.74 -8.44 -23.28
N LYS A 775 0.11 -7.89 -22.23
CA LYS A 775 -1.22 -7.26 -22.30
C LYS A 775 -1.23 -6.00 -23.18
N LYS A 776 -0.06 -5.38 -23.40
CA LYS A 776 0.15 -4.24 -24.32
C LYS A 776 0.59 -4.68 -25.72
N GLY A 777 0.74 -5.99 -25.96
CA GLY A 777 1.07 -6.58 -27.27
C GLY A 777 2.55 -6.81 -27.54
N ASN A 778 3.46 -6.25 -26.74
CA ASN A 778 4.91 -6.28 -26.97
C ASN A 778 5.67 -6.62 -25.67
N VAL A 779 6.64 -7.55 -25.75
CA VAL A 779 7.48 -7.95 -24.60
C VAL A 779 8.95 -7.74 -24.95
N GLN A 780 9.61 -6.82 -24.25
CA GLN A 780 11.04 -6.57 -24.42
C GLN A 780 11.85 -7.83 -24.15
N ARG A 781 12.88 -8.08 -24.98
CA ARG A 781 13.87 -9.13 -24.71
C ARG A 781 14.70 -8.75 -23.49
N ILE A 782 15.03 -9.72 -22.64
CA ILE A 782 15.79 -9.52 -21.40
C ILE A 782 17.03 -10.43 -21.41
N GLU A 783 18.17 -9.87 -21.05
CA GLU A 783 19.39 -10.61 -20.72
C GLU A 783 19.65 -10.46 -19.22
N VAL A 784 19.58 -11.55 -18.46
CA VAL A 784 19.85 -11.59 -17.02
C VAL A 784 21.27 -12.09 -16.79
N HIS A 785 22.10 -11.27 -16.14
CA HIS A 785 23.47 -11.57 -15.75
C HIS A 785 23.54 -11.70 -14.23
N GLU A 786 23.51 -12.92 -13.73
CA GLU A 786 23.57 -13.19 -12.29
C GLU A 786 25.02 -13.43 -11.84
N TYR A 787 25.44 -12.68 -10.82
CA TYR A 787 26.79 -12.71 -10.26
C TYR A 787 26.79 -13.47 -8.93
N VAL A 788 27.58 -14.54 -8.86
CA VAL A 788 27.68 -15.42 -7.69
C VAL A 788 29.11 -15.54 -7.17
N GLU A 789 29.26 -15.73 -5.86
CA GLU A 789 30.57 -16.02 -5.25
C GLU A 789 31.10 -17.40 -5.66
N ASP A 790 30.22 -18.38 -5.91
CA ASP A 790 30.59 -19.72 -6.35
C ASP A 790 29.79 -20.15 -7.58
N MET A 791 30.48 -20.40 -8.70
CA MET A 791 29.86 -20.88 -9.94
C MET A 791 29.10 -22.19 -9.77
N LEU A 792 29.48 -23.02 -8.80
CA LEU A 792 28.83 -24.31 -8.53
C LEU A 792 27.52 -24.15 -7.73
N SER A 793 27.26 -22.98 -7.16
CA SER A 793 26.04 -22.75 -6.37
C SER A 793 24.80 -22.65 -7.26
N ASP A 794 23.80 -23.49 -7.03
CA ASP A 794 22.57 -23.49 -7.83
C ASP A 794 21.72 -22.24 -7.61
N THR A 795 21.42 -21.50 -8.66
CA THR A 795 20.53 -20.32 -8.62
C THR A 795 19.06 -20.71 -8.72
N PHE A 796 18.16 -19.80 -8.32
CA PHE A 796 16.73 -20.01 -8.47
C PHE A 796 16.32 -20.11 -9.94
N PHE A 797 16.96 -19.36 -10.84
CA PHE A 797 16.71 -19.46 -12.27
C PHE A 797 17.11 -20.83 -12.83
N GLU A 798 18.26 -21.38 -12.42
CA GLU A 798 18.66 -22.74 -12.80
C GLU A 798 17.66 -23.80 -12.28
N LYS A 799 17.16 -23.65 -11.06
CA LYS A 799 16.11 -24.52 -10.49
C LYS A 799 14.81 -24.47 -11.32
N LEU A 800 14.43 -23.29 -11.80
CA LEU A 800 13.28 -23.13 -12.71
C LEU A 800 13.54 -23.75 -14.08
N ASN A 801 14.71 -23.50 -14.67
CA ASN A 801 15.05 -23.99 -16.02
C ASN A 801 15.16 -25.52 -16.09
N ARG A 802 15.44 -26.18 -14.96
CA ARG A 802 15.44 -27.66 -14.86
C ARG A 802 14.04 -28.27 -14.85
N GLN A 803 12.99 -27.47 -14.67
CA GLN A 803 11.62 -27.98 -14.74
C GLN A 803 11.25 -28.28 -16.20
N SER A 804 11.08 -29.56 -16.52
CA SER A 804 10.88 -30.03 -17.90
C SER A 804 9.42 -30.05 -18.35
N THR A 805 8.46 -29.91 -17.43
CA THR A 805 7.03 -30.00 -17.72
C THR A 805 6.28 -28.77 -17.25
N ARG A 806 5.17 -28.49 -17.93
CA ARG A 806 4.21 -27.44 -17.56
C ARG A 806 3.70 -27.61 -16.13
N ASP A 807 3.42 -28.85 -15.72
CA ASP A 807 2.88 -29.13 -14.39
C ASP A 807 3.90 -28.90 -13.28
N ASN A 808 5.17 -29.25 -13.51
CA ASN A 808 6.24 -28.94 -12.55
C ASN A 808 6.45 -27.44 -12.39
N ILE A 809 6.39 -26.68 -13.49
CA ILE A 809 6.47 -25.21 -13.44
C ILE A 809 5.24 -24.64 -12.73
N SER A 810 4.05 -25.18 -12.99
CA SER A 810 2.81 -24.78 -12.31
C SER A 810 2.94 -24.96 -10.80
N GLN A 811 3.39 -26.13 -10.35
CA GLN A 811 3.63 -26.42 -8.93
C GLN A 811 4.69 -25.50 -8.31
N LEU A 812 5.76 -25.19 -9.05
CA LEU A 812 6.78 -24.26 -8.60
C LEU A 812 6.23 -22.82 -8.48
N PHE A 813 5.44 -22.38 -9.46
CA PHE A 813 4.80 -21.06 -9.46
C PHE A 813 3.79 -20.93 -8.32
N GLU A 814 3.03 -21.97 -8.04
CA GLU A 814 2.11 -22.03 -6.89
C GLU A 814 2.88 -22.01 -5.57
N LYS A 815 3.90 -22.86 -5.41
CA LYS A 815 4.75 -22.92 -4.22
C LYS A 815 5.39 -21.56 -3.88
N TYR A 816 5.80 -20.82 -4.91
CA TYR A 816 6.48 -19.53 -4.75
C TYR A 816 5.60 -18.31 -5.10
N ASN A 817 4.27 -18.50 -5.12
CA ASN A 817 3.25 -17.46 -5.26
C ASN A 817 3.51 -16.45 -6.40
N PHE A 818 3.72 -16.95 -7.62
CA PHE A 818 3.89 -16.13 -8.82
C PHE A 818 2.60 -15.42 -9.27
N ASN A 819 1.44 -15.77 -8.69
CA ASN A 819 0.12 -15.19 -9.01
C ASN A 819 -0.25 -15.21 -10.51
N VAL A 820 0.16 -16.28 -11.21
CA VAL A 820 -0.18 -16.50 -12.61
C VAL A 820 -1.43 -17.36 -12.70
N ALA A 821 -2.47 -16.87 -13.38
CA ALA A 821 -3.68 -17.66 -13.62
C ALA A 821 -3.38 -18.86 -14.52
N ASP A 822 -3.95 -20.02 -14.21
CA ASP A 822 -3.72 -21.29 -14.93
C ASP A 822 -3.91 -21.16 -16.46
N LYS A 823 -4.98 -20.46 -16.88
CA LYS A 823 -5.30 -20.19 -18.29
C LYS A 823 -4.23 -19.37 -19.03
N GLU A 824 -3.40 -18.63 -18.29
CA GLU A 824 -2.37 -17.73 -18.81
C GLU A 824 -0.96 -18.34 -18.73
N LEU A 825 -0.81 -19.41 -17.94
CA LEU A 825 0.47 -20.02 -17.60
C LEU A 825 1.27 -20.43 -18.85
N ASN A 826 0.62 -21.06 -19.83
CA ASN A 826 1.31 -21.53 -21.05
C ASN A 826 1.96 -20.38 -21.84
N GLU A 827 1.27 -19.25 -21.94
CA GLU A 827 1.79 -18.09 -22.66
C GLU A 827 2.96 -17.45 -21.90
N ILE A 828 2.83 -17.33 -20.58
CA ILE A 828 3.90 -16.80 -19.71
C ILE A 828 5.13 -17.70 -19.77
N ILE A 829 4.98 -19.02 -19.67
CA ILE A 829 6.09 -19.98 -19.82
C ILE A 829 6.76 -19.79 -21.18
N ARG A 830 5.99 -19.74 -22.27
CA ARG A 830 6.52 -19.53 -23.62
C ARG A 830 7.32 -18.23 -23.70
N LEU A 831 6.80 -17.12 -23.18
CA LEU A 831 7.46 -15.81 -23.22
C LEU A 831 8.70 -15.77 -22.34
N LEU A 832 8.67 -16.38 -21.15
CA LEU A 832 9.81 -16.46 -20.26
C LEU A 832 10.99 -17.16 -20.94
N PHE A 833 10.76 -18.33 -21.56
CA PHE A 833 11.82 -19.10 -22.21
C PHE A 833 12.20 -18.60 -23.62
N SER A 834 11.39 -17.75 -24.26
CA SER A 834 11.70 -17.20 -25.59
C SER A 834 12.24 -15.76 -25.57
N ARG A 835 11.94 -14.99 -24.51
CA ARG A 835 12.33 -13.57 -24.40
C ARG A 835 13.40 -13.33 -23.35
N VAL A 836 13.66 -14.28 -22.45
CA VAL A 836 14.67 -14.12 -21.39
C VAL A 836 15.85 -15.04 -21.66
N SER A 837 17.05 -14.45 -21.75
CA SER A 837 18.33 -15.14 -21.79
C SER A 837 19.01 -14.99 -20.43
N TYR A 838 19.60 -16.06 -19.90
CA TYR A 838 20.20 -16.09 -18.58
C TYR A 838 21.69 -16.46 -18.67
N TYR A 839 22.52 -15.72 -17.96
CA TYR A 839 23.96 -15.86 -17.86
C TYR A 839 24.38 -15.83 -16.40
N LYS A 840 25.33 -16.69 -16.04
CA LYS A 840 25.87 -16.81 -14.68
C LYS A 840 27.35 -16.51 -14.70
N HIS A 841 27.77 -15.60 -13.82
CA HIS A 841 29.13 -15.09 -13.71
C HIS A 841 29.65 -15.26 -12.29
N THR A 842 30.96 -15.35 -12.13
CA THR A 842 31.59 -15.23 -10.81
C THR A 842 32.46 -14.00 -10.75
N PHE A 843 32.43 -13.34 -9.60
CA PHE A 843 33.25 -12.18 -9.29
C PHE A 843 34.26 -12.48 -8.16
N ARG A 844 34.39 -13.75 -7.76
CA ARG A 844 35.22 -14.17 -6.62
C ARG A 844 36.68 -13.79 -6.81
N ASP A 845 37.22 -14.04 -8.00
CA ASP A 845 38.64 -13.85 -8.30
C ASP A 845 38.96 -12.42 -8.75
N THR A 846 38.07 -11.81 -9.55
CA THR A 846 38.28 -10.48 -10.13
C THR A 846 37.86 -9.36 -9.20
N ARG A 847 36.93 -9.63 -8.26
CA ARG A 847 36.21 -8.65 -7.44
C ARG A 847 35.69 -7.48 -8.26
N LYS A 848 35.22 -7.77 -9.48
CA LYS A 848 34.68 -6.81 -10.44
C LYS A 848 33.48 -7.38 -11.19
N MET A 849 32.67 -6.47 -11.68
CA MET A 849 31.57 -6.74 -12.60
C MET A 849 32.11 -6.65 -14.03
N ASP A 850 32.04 -7.75 -14.78
CA ASP A 850 32.72 -7.86 -16.09
C ASP A 850 31.85 -7.38 -17.27
N GLU A 851 30.52 -7.39 -17.11
CA GLU A 851 29.57 -7.04 -18.16
C GLU A 851 28.79 -5.76 -17.82
N TYR A 852 28.60 -4.90 -18.83
CA TYR A 852 27.76 -3.72 -18.71
C TYR A 852 26.28 -4.09 -18.53
N SER A 853 25.60 -3.33 -17.66
CA SER A 853 24.18 -3.49 -17.37
C SER A 853 23.40 -2.19 -17.45
N HIS A 854 22.16 -2.30 -17.93
CA HIS A 854 21.23 -1.17 -17.90
C HIS A 854 20.69 -0.99 -16.48
N VAL A 855 20.25 -2.10 -15.85
CA VAL A 855 19.72 -2.11 -14.49
C VAL A 855 20.43 -3.17 -13.67
N THR A 856 21.03 -2.78 -12.55
CA THR A 856 21.68 -3.70 -11.62
C THR A 856 20.91 -3.74 -10.30
N PHE A 857 20.43 -4.92 -9.92
CA PHE A 857 19.85 -5.19 -8.61
C PHE A 857 20.93 -5.74 -7.68
N TYR A 858 21.26 -5.01 -6.62
CA TYR A 858 22.35 -5.36 -5.72
C TYR A 858 21.86 -5.54 -4.28
N LYS A 859 22.07 -6.74 -3.74
CA LYS A 859 21.97 -7.03 -2.30
C LYS A 859 23.36 -7.06 -1.68
N ILE A 860 23.61 -6.17 -0.71
CA ILE A 860 24.87 -6.12 0.03
C ILE A 860 25.04 -7.39 0.86
N ASN A 861 26.24 -7.99 0.80
CA ASN A 861 26.59 -9.09 1.70
C ASN A 861 27.06 -8.52 3.05
N SER A 862 26.13 -8.47 3.99
CA SER A 862 26.31 -7.94 5.34
C SER A 862 26.76 -8.97 6.38
N GLY A 863 27.11 -10.20 5.97
CA GLY A 863 27.63 -11.24 6.84
C GLY A 863 26.62 -11.80 7.86
N THR A 864 27.14 -12.51 8.86
CA THR A 864 26.35 -13.31 9.83
C THR A 864 26.69 -13.02 11.30
N ASN A 865 27.24 -11.84 11.59
CA ASN A 865 27.57 -11.45 12.96
C ASN A 865 26.35 -10.84 13.66
N TYR A 866 25.91 -11.46 14.74
CA TYR A 866 24.78 -11.02 15.57
C TYR A 866 25.20 -10.93 17.03
N THR A 867 24.64 -9.97 17.76
CA THR A 867 24.89 -9.77 19.19
C THR A 867 23.68 -9.12 19.86
N PRO A 868 23.41 -9.41 21.15
CA PRO A 868 22.55 -8.57 21.96
C PRO A 868 23.13 -7.17 22.12
N LEU A 869 22.28 -6.14 22.11
CA LEU A 869 22.60 -4.76 22.50
C LEU A 869 21.36 -4.05 23.05
N PRO A 870 21.52 -2.92 23.77
CA PRO A 870 20.41 -2.09 24.19
C PRO A 870 19.61 -1.56 22.99
N ALA A 871 18.30 -1.83 22.97
CA ALA A 871 17.43 -1.46 21.86
C ALA A 871 17.29 0.07 21.70
N ASN A 872 17.60 0.85 22.74
CA ASN A 872 17.60 2.32 22.70
C ASN A 872 18.81 2.94 21.97
N GLN A 873 19.78 2.12 21.53
CA GLN A 873 20.84 2.58 20.63
C GLN A 873 20.34 2.70 19.19
N LEU A 874 19.31 1.94 18.85
CA LEU A 874 18.64 1.90 17.56
C LEU A 874 17.42 2.83 17.57
N ARG A 875 17.15 3.51 16.45
CA ARG A 875 15.97 4.38 16.31
C ARG A 875 14.72 3.55 16.07
N THR A 876 13.57 4.01 16.52
CA THR A 876 12.33 3.32 16.17
C THR A 876 12.05 3.50 14.68
N GLU A 877 11.79 2.39 14.00
CA GLU A 877 11.38 2.34 12.59
C GLU A 877 10.01 1.66 12.46
N ALA A 878 9.13 1.96 13.41
CA ALA A 878 7.78 1.47 13.45
C ALA A 878 6.80 2.62 13.19
N SER A 879 5.87 2.40 12.27
CA SER A 879 4.79 3.30 11.87
C SER A 879 3.43 2.69 12.22
N LEU A 880 2.37 3.51 12.21
CA LEU A 880 1.00 3.08 12.55
C LEU A 880 0.93 2.33 13.87
N ASP A 881 1.56 2.90 14.90
CA ASP A 881 1.69 2.31 16.23
C ASP A 881 2.21 0.87 16.24
N GLY A 882 3.05 0.49 15.27
CA GLY A 882 3.69 -0.83 15.20
C GLY A 882 3.09 -1.79 14.17
N LEU A 883 1.98 -1.43 13.52
CA LEU A 883 1.39 -2.25 12.45
C LEU A 883 2.24 -2.30 11.18
N VAL A 884 3.14 -1.32 11.00
CA VAL A 884 4.18 -1.34 9.97
C VAL A 884 5.51 -1.19 10.68
N SER A 885 6.44 -2.10 10.41
CA SER A 885 7.79 -2.05 10.99
C SER A 885 8.81 -2.37 9.92
N ILE A 886 10.00 -1.78 10.02
CA ILE A 886 11.21 -2.22 9.31
C ILE A 886 12.37 -2.28 10.31
N PRO A 887 13.45 -3.02 10.03
CA PRO A 887 14.60 -3.06 10.92
C PRO A 887 15.28 -1.68 10.98
N SER A 888 15.57 -1.21 12.19
CA SER A 888 16.37 -0.01 12.38
C SER A 888 17.79 -0.27 11.94
N THR A 889 18.30 0.59 11.07
CA THR A 889 19.70 0.59 10.66
C THR A 889 20.35 1.91 11.05
N ASN A 890 21.55 1.84 11.65
CA ASN A 890 22.37 3.01 11.91
C ASN A 890 23.85 2.69 11.87
N LEU A 891 24.65 3.66 11.41
CA LEU A 891 26.10 3.62 11.55
C LEU A 891 26.51 3.93 13.00
N ASN A 892 27.31 3.06 13.60
CA ASN A 892 27.94 3.26 14.91
C ASN A 892 29.45 2.99 14.82
N GLY A 893 30.23 4.08 14.80
CA GLY A 893 31.66 4.02 14.52
C GLY A 893 31.91 3.48 13.12
N SER A 894 32.61 2.36 13.00
CA SER A 894 32.92 1.71 11.70
C SER A 894 31.98 0.54 11.35
N ASN A 895 30.88 0.36 12.10
CA ASN A 895 29.96 -0.76 11.92
C ASN A 895 28.52 -0.26 11.79
N TYR A 896 27.79 -0.83 10.85
CA TYR A 896 26.33 -0.75 10.81
C TYR A 896 25.73 -1.73 11.80
N LEU A 897 24.76 -1.25 12.56
CA LEU A 897 23.93 -2.07 13.45
C LEU A 897 22.52 -2.12 12.85
N MET A 898 21.93 -3.31 12.84
CA MET A 898 20.59 -3.53 12.27
C MET A 898 19.75 -4.41 13.20
N GLY A 899 18.62 -3.90 13.70
CA GLY A 899 17.77 -4.63 14.66
C GLY A 899 16.51 -3.86 15.07
N PHE A 900 15.89 -4.26 16.18
CA PHE A 900 14.74 -3.56 16.75
C PHE A 900 15.15 -2.33 17.56
N GLY A 901 14.57 -1.16 17.27
CA GLY A 901 14.95 0.10 17.89
C GLY A 901 13.84 0.77 18.70
N THR A 902 14.23 1.35 19.84
CA THR A 902 13.30 2.01 20.77
C THR A 902 13.55 3.50 20.96
N ARG A 903 14.64 4.05 20.41
CA ARG A 903 14.94 5.48 20.51
C ARG A 903 13.95 6.29 19.70
N GLY A 904 13.25 7.22 20.37
CA GLY A 904 12.20 8.03 19.76
C GLY A 904 10.81 7.42 19.82
N MET A 905 10.64 6.23 20.42
CA MET A 905 9.32 5.64 20.64
C MET A 905 8.53 6.46 21.67
N LYS A 906 7.23 6.68 21.43
CA LYS A 906 6.36 7.49 22.30
C LYS A 906 6.19 6.82 23.68
N GLN A 907 6.09 7.62 24.75
CA GLN A 907 5.93 7.11 26.12
C GLN A 907 4.53 6.57 26.44
N ASN A 908 3.50 6.91 25.67
CA ASN A 908 2.16 6.31 25.78
C ASN A 908 2.15 5.00 24.98
N ASP A 909 2.87 3.99 25.45
CA ASP A 909 3.14 2.76 24.69
C ASP A 909 1.84 2.01 24.36
N SER A 910 1.59 1.81 23.07
CA SER A 910 0.60 0.84 22.59
C SER A 910 0.97 -0.57 23.11
N PRO A 911 -0.02 -1.45 23.41
CA PRO A 911 0.23 -2.83 23.84
C PRO A 911 1.21 -3.61 22.95
N ILE A 912 1.25 -3.29 21.65
CA ILE A 912 2.17 -3.92 20.70
C ILE A 912 3.63 -3.50 20.93
N TYR A 913 3.89 -2.24 21.27
CA TYR A 913 5.23 -1.73 21.56
C TYR A 913 5.76 -2.28 22.89
N GLN A 914 4.89 -2.37 23.89
CA GLN A 914 5.22 -3.02 25.15
C GLN A 914 5.63 -4.48 24.90
N MET A 915 4.80 -5.24 24.19
CA MET A 915 5.07 -6.64 23.92
C MET A 915 6.28 -6.85 23.00
N ALA A 916 6.50 -5.97 22.02
CA ALA A 916 7.71 -6.01 21.19
C ALA A 916 8.99 -5.79 22.00
N LYS A 917 8.99 -4.84 22.97
CA LYS A 917 10.13 -4.64 23.88
C LYS A 917 10.39 -5.87 24.74
N ASP A 918 9.34 -6.45 25.31
CA ASP A 918 9.44 -7.65 26.15
C ASP A 918 9.97 -8.84 25.35
N MET A 919 9.39 -9.13 24.19
CA MET A 919 9.78 -10.27 23.37
C MET A 919 11.20 -10.10 22.81
N ASN A 920 11.58 -8.93 22.31
CA ASN A 920 12.98 -8.71 21.88
C ASN A 920 13.96 -8.91 23.05
N SER A 921 13.60 -8.46 24.26
CA SER A 921 14.43 -8.67 25.44
C SER A 921 14.53 -10.15 25.79
N LEU A 922 13.40 -10.86 25.78
CA LEU A 922 13.33 -12.30 26.03
C LEU A 922 14.26 -13.07 25.10
N TYR A 923 14.08 -12.92 23.78
CA TYR A 923 14.82 -13.67 22.78
C TYR A 923 16.30 -13.23 22.66
N ALA A 924 16.65 -11.97 22.96
CA ALA A 924 18.06 -11.57 23.03
C ALA A 924 18.80 -12.26 24.18
N ASN A 925 18.12 -12.51 25.29
CA ASN A 925 18.68 -13.20 26.47
C ASN A 925 18.69 -14.72 26.35
N LEU A 926 18.16 -15.30 25.26
CA LEU A 926 18.32 -16.74 24.96
C LEU A 926 19.68 -17.08 24.36
N GLN A 927 20.55 -16.08 24.12
CA GLN A 927 21.93 -16.32 23.71
C GLN A 927 22.63 -17.29 24.67
N ASN A 928 23.33 -18.28 24.12
CA ASN A 928 23.98 -19.36 24.89
C ASN A 928 23.00 -20.05 25.85
N GLU A 929 21.78 -20.33 25.37
CA GLU A 929 20.71 -21.02 26.11
C GLU A 929 20.33 -20.32 27.43
N GLY A 930 20.49 -19.00 27.53
CA GLY A 930 20.10 -18.23 28.72
C GLY A 930 21.01 -18.45 29.93
N LEU A 931 22.27 -18.83 29.73
CA LEU A 931 23.27 -18.98 30.81
C LEU A 931 23.67 -17.65 31.48
N ALA A 932 23.42 -16.53 30.81
CA ALA A 932 23.65 -15.19 31.36
C ALA A 932 22.46 -14.73 32.21
N SER A 933 22.68 -13.74 33.08
CA SER A 933 21.60 -13.07 33.79
C SER A 933 20.74 -12.23 32.84
N TYR A 934 19.43 -12.23 33.08
CA TYR A 934 18.49 -11.50 32.24
C TYR A 934 18.77 -9.99 32.25
N SER A 935 18.86 -9.40 31.06
CA SER A 935 19.10 -7.97 30.83
C SER A 935 17.92 -7.37 30.05
N PRO A 936 17.02 -6.62 30.70
CA PRO A 936 15.85 -6.04 30.03
C PRO A 936 16.24 -4.92 29.05
N GLY A 937 15.38 -4.66 28.06
CA GLY A 937 15.56 -3.58 27.10
C GLY A 937 16.62 -3.88 26.03
N GLN A 938 16.95 -5.15 25.81
CA GLN A 938 17.87 -5.59 24.77
C GLN A 938 17.13 -6.08 23.53
N CYS A 939 17.83 -6.09 22.40
CA CYS A 939 17.42 -6.76 21.18
C CYS A 939 18.61 -7.51 20.57
N THR A 940 18.34 -8.55 19.79
CA THR A 940 19.34 -9.14 18.91
C THR A 940 19.49 -8.23 17.70
N ALA A 941 20.70 -7.73 17.44
CA ALA A 941 20.98 -6.97 16.23
C ALA A 941 22.16 -7.58 15.45
N LYS A 942 22.10 -7.40 14.15
CA LYS A 942 23.18 -7.69 13.22
C LYS A 942 24.23 -6.59 13.30
N ARG A 943 25.49 -6.97 13.21
CA ARG A 943 26.63 -6.04 13.16
C ARG A 943 27.45 -6.31 11.91
N TYR A 944 27.59 -5.29 11.07
CA TYR A 944 28.30 -5.41 9.81
C TYR A 944 29.27 -4.26 9.59
N SER A 945 30.39 -4.52 8.93
CA SER A 945 31.30 -3.50 8.43
C SER A 945 31.54 -3.79 6.96
N PHE A 946 31.27 -2.80 6.11
CA PHE A 946 31.41 -2.92 4.66
C PHE A 946 32.89 -2.94 4.27
N LYS A 947 33.30 -3.94 3.50
CA LYS A 947 34.71 -4.18 3.13
C LYS A 947 34.98 -4.22 1.63
N ASP A 948 33.95 -4.11 0.80
CA ASP A 948 34.02 -4.38 -0.64
C ASP A 948 33.84 -3.12 -1.50
N ALA A 949 34.52 -2.04 -1.12
CA ALA A 949 34.43 -0.75 -1.82
C ALA A 949 34.81 -0.84 -3.30
N ASP A 950 35.89 -1.58 -3.62
CA ASP A 950 36.34 -1.73 -5.01
C ASP A 950 35.31 -2.46 -5.89
N PHE A 951 34.64 -3.47 -5.34
CA PHE A 951 33.60 -4.19 -6.06
C PHE A 951 32.36 -3.31 -6.25
N LEU A 952 31.94 -2.58 -5.22
CA LEU A 952 30.84 -1.63 -5.34
C LEU A 952 31.13 -0.53 -6.36
N GLN A 953 32.36 -0.01 -6.39
CA GLN A 953 32.79 0.94 -7.42
C GLN A 953 32.70 0.31 -8.81
N SER A 954 33.15 -0.93 -8.97
CA SER A 954 33.02 -1.65 -10.24
C SER A 954 31.56 -1.85 -10.66
N VAL A 955 30.62 -2.01 -9.72
CA VAL A 955 29.18 -2.07 -10.03
C VAL A 955 28.69 -0.73 -10.57
N TYR A 956 29.09 0.39 -9.96
CA TYR A 956 28.74 1.72 -10.46
C TYR A 956 29.34 1.99 -11.84
N ASP A 957 30.61 1.64 -12.06
CA ASP A 957 31.30 1.88 -13.33
C ASP A 957 30.68 1.11 -14.50
N ASN A 958 30.04 -0.03 -14.23
CA ASN A 958 29.46 -0.92 -15.25
C ASN A 958 27.92 -0.89 -15.32
N SER A 959 27.26 -0.01 -14.58
CA SER A 959 25.79 0.04 -14.53
C SER A 959 25.26 1.43 -14.81
N THR A 960 24.23 1.55 -15.64
CA THR A 960 23.52 2.83 -15.80
C THR A 960 22.64 3.13 -14.58
N TRP A 961 21.90 2.12 -14.08
CA TRP A 961 21.02 2.27 -12.93
C TRP A 961 21.28 1.15 -11.91
N VAL A 962 21.81 1.51 -10.75
CA VAL A 962 21.95 0.60 -9.61
C VAL A 962 20.75 0.74 -8.67
N THR A 963 20.14 -0.39 -8.33
CA THR A 963 19.03 -0.48 -7.37
C THR A 963 19.43 -1.42 -6.24
N PHE A 964 19.62 -0.87 -5.05
CA PHE A 964 19.83 -1.68 -3.85
C PHE A 964 18.52 -2.34 -3.44
N VAL A 965 18.58 -3.65 -3.21
CA VAL A 965 17.45 -4.44 -2.72
C VAL A 965 17.79 -5.00 -1.35
N TYR A 966 16.80 -5.01 -0.46
CA TYR A 966 17.00 -5.32 0.97
C TYR A 966 18.13 -4.49 1.59
N PRO A 967 18.07 -3.14 1.54
CA PRO A 967 19.14 -2.32 2.08
C PRO A 967 19.28 -2.57 3.58
N GLU A 968 20.45 -3.06 3.98
CA GLU A 968 20.87 -3.22 5.38
C GLU A 968 21.81 -2.08 5.81
N VAL A 969 21.70 -0.94 5.12
CA VAL A 969 22.45 0.30 5.32
C VAL A 969 21.47 1.47 5.23
N ASP A 970 21.77 2.58 5.88
CA ASP A 970 20.99 3.82 5.76
C ASP A 970 21.56 4.75 4.69
N ILE A 971 20.94 5.93 4.52
CA ILE A 971 21.33 6.89 3.48
C ILE A 971 22.77 7.40 3.66
N ASP A 972 23.26 7.41 4.90
CA ASP A 972 24.62 7.84 5.25
C ASP A 972 25.69 6.92 4.65
N PHE A 973 25.32 5.71 4.18
CA PHE A 973 26.22 4.85 3.42
C PHE A 973 26.56 5.39 2.03
N PHE A 974 25.67 6.19 1.44
CA PHE A 974 25.80 6.71 0.08
C PHE A 974 26.30 8.17 0.04
N LEU A 975 26.34 8.84 1.19
CA LEU A 975 26.88 10.18 1.39
C LEU A 975 28.37 10.10 1.73
#